data_AF-A0A7C3DMQ5-F1
#
_entry.id   AF-A0A7C3DMQ5-F1
#
_cell.length_a   1.000
_cell.length_b   1.000
_cell.length_c   1.000
_cell.angle_alpha   90.00
_cell.angle_beta   90.00
_cell.angle_gamma   90.00
#
_symmetry.space_group_name_H-M   'P 1'
#
loop_
_entity.id
_entity.type
_entity.pdbx_description
1 polymer ?
#
loop_
_entity_poly.entity_id
_entity_poly.type
_entity_poly.pdbx_seq_one_letter_code
_entity_poly.pdbx_strand_id
1 'polypeptide(L)'
;MGRLLLFVFVVAFPFLAVAQTRLHSITVKGKVSDLNNRSVSMARVDIFKGNQVVKNVIANSYGNYDFVLEKGNIYTFAYSKHGFVTKRIELSTEAIGDDELKYGLFPVNIDVVLFEDFKGLDVSPLTKPVAKFAYVDEEGDFLYDEAYAAKMAKEVDKVIATQKKLKKQAYDDLIQKADLLFGDEWLEEALLEYQDALLLFPSEKYPKQQIDKIRQMLQKQAGIEKTYASYIRKGDQNFDKQNYQISKSYYEKSLIYKPQELYPKSRIEEIERILAGNADLYNKIEKDVSSDETITTAENTKNDNVQGIQTSNEQKGNVNSETVDKPRNDNFSKNEGISNLSSHAVTTVGKPENERDDNYLNQLLKRYSDSGDSVNVARVNLAMGIEAYNQHQYDQAVDYFREAYRIFGTAGMTEDQAAVAESLGDIFFSMYRYSASSEWYSKASGLYTLKKETDKATSVLLKSADASYQSGDFSNALAKYMKVVNQSEKTADLSSLYNSIGVIYFESGDYNNALKYYDLSVKSAENAGNVKELAMSLNNIGNVKYEDQDYNSALSYYGQSVSKKTSIDYKAGIAVSLHNIGNVYRKTGDFTKALDYYQQSEKFAIASGNTDVIYENYGALADLYSKTKDCANAIKYYKLYSETRHLIMRKQGKDQINESSAYYANMLETGNEMELLRDEIRRQRLLAFYESARKQKEIEYLNLLNQLSNQKIKSNESQIKTQRLMIAIIAAGLFLVLLFLVLLFRQFRQKKRANRLLAEQNEEINAQKQEIESQRDLLYEQKEKIEHIHLELTDSIRYAQRIQDAVLSSVKTLIDTFPENFIIYRPLEMVSGDFYWSVKTGNRLVFCVADCTGHGVPGAFMSMLGISFLNEIVLTEKITQPDQILNYLRESTIRALGQKETADRYGLTRIRDGMDIALCSINLDTLVMQFAGANNPLYIVGSKQSAVSSEGPDCLLPTAHCQLIELKGDKMPIGYYERMEPFTLKTHQLERGDTLYLFSDGYVDQFGGNQGKKFKNQSLKTLLLSISALSLSEQKSLIEKTHEEWKGVMNQIDDISMLGIKIS
;
A
#
# COMPACT_ATOMS: atom_id res chain seq x y z
N MET A 1 -18.35 87.92 35.89
CA MET A 1 -18.85 87.44 34.58
C MET A 1 -18.00 86.24 34.19
N GLY A 2 -18.49 85.11 33.67
CA GLY A 2 -19.89 84.65 33.54
C GLY A 2 -19.97 83.33 32.74
N ARG A 3 -20.73 82.34 33.26
CA ARG A 3 -21.36 81.13 32.63
C ARG A 3 -20.50 80.19 31.73
N LEU A 4 -20.44 78.85 31.87
CA LEU A 4 -21.41 77.75 32.13
C LEU A 4 -21.97 77.10 30.82
N LEU A 5 -22.07 75.75 30.81
CA LEU A 5 -22.62 74.80 29.79
C LEU A 5 -21.68 74.45 28.61
N LEU A 6 -21.45 73.20 28.15
CA LEU A 6 -22.14 71.88 28.15
C LEU A 6 -23.17 71.70 27.00
N PHE A 7 -23.25 70.47 26.44
CA PHE A 7 -24.00 69.97 25.24
C PHE A 7 -23.21 70.03 23.89
N VAL A 8 -23.25 69.02 22.99
CA VAL A 8 -23.66 67.60 23.10
C VAL A 8 -23.03 66.72 22.00
N PHE A 9 -23.12 65.40 22.15
CA PHE A 9 -22.75 64.36 21.19
C PHE A 9 -23.49 64.43 19.83
N VAL A 10 -22.78 64.22 18.72
CA VAL A 10 -23.29 63.39 17.60
C VAL A 10 -22.15 62.50 17.11
N VAL A 11 -22.36 61.18 17.19
CA VAL A 11 -21.52 60.18 16.51
C VAL A 11 -22.00 60.07 15.07
N ALA A 12 -21.06 60.17 14.11
CA ALA A 12 -21.30 59.79 12.73
C ALA A 12 -20.19 58.81 12.30
N PHE A 13 -20.56 57.54 12.15
CA PHE A 13 -19.73 56.51 11.53
C PHE A 13 -19.47 56.84 10.04
N PRO A 14 -18.24 56.66 9.53
CA PRO A 14 -18.02 56.32 8.13
C PRO A 14 -18.05 54.79 7.98
N PHE A 15 -19.23 54.20 7.98
CA PHE A 15 -19.46 52.91 7.30
C PHE A 15 -19.81 53.19 5.83
N LEU A 16 -19.59 52.20 4.96
CA LEU A 16 -19.86 52.21 3.51
C LEU A 16 -18.91 53.06 2.64
N ALA A 17 -17.82 52.42 2.21
CA ALA A 17 -17.10 52.78 0.97
C ALA A 17 -16.60 51.53 0.18
N VAL A 18 -17.28 50.37 0.30
CA VAL A 18 -17.01 49.18 -0.53
C VAL A 18 -18.32 48.47 -0.89
N ALA A 19 -19.16 49.13 -1.69
CA ALA A 19 -20.38 48.53 -2.27
C ALA A 19 -20.67 48.96 -3.72
N GLN A 20 -19.82 49.80 -4.33
CA GLN A 20 -20.13 50.48 -5.60
C GLN A 20 -19.30 50.01 -6.81
N THR A 21 -18.33 49.10 -6.61
CA THR A 21 -17.46 48.56 -7.68
C THR A 21 -17.99 47.32 -8.39
N ARG A 22 -19.17 46.78 -8.01
CA ARG A 22 -19.80 45.61 -8.66
C ARG A 22 -20.91 45.94 -9.68
N LEU A 23 -21.22 47.21 -9.91
CA LEU A 23 -22.38 47.60 -10.72
C LEU A 23 -22.14 47.68 -12.24
N HIS A 24 -20.91 47.47 -12.74
CA HIS A 24 -20.58 47.66 -14.16
C HIS A 24 -19.71 46.51 -14.72
N SER A 25 -20.22 45.28 -14.69
CA SER A 25 -19.39 44.12 -15.05
C SER A 25 -20.14 42.95 -15.70
N ILE A 26 -19.59 42.42 -16.79
CA ILE A 26 -20.13 41.30 -17.55
C ILE A 26 -19.77 40.00 -16.82
N THR A 27 -20.75 39.19 -16.45
CA THR A 27 -20.53 37.94 -15.71
C THR A 27 -20.75 36.75 -16.63
N VAL A 28 -19.74 35.91 -16.83
CA VAL A 28 -19.89 34.64 -17.56
C VAL A 28 -20.01 33.52 -16.54
N LYS A 29 -21.00 32.64 -16.70
CA LYS A 29 -21.18 31.44 -15.88
C LYS A 29 -21.61 30.26 -16.75
N GLY A 30 -21.44 29.03 -16.25
CA GLY A 30 -21.89 27.85 -16.96
C GLY A 30 -21.43 26.55 -16.33
N LYS A 31 -21.68 25.45 -17.04
CA LYS A 31 -21.35 24.09 -16.62
C LYS A 31 -20.51 23.36 -17.66
N VAL A 32 -19.49 22.64 -17.20
CA VAL A 32 -18.73 21.67 -18.01
C VAL A 32 -19.26 20.25 -17.73
N SER A 33 -19.65 19.54 -18.79
CA SER A 33 -20.18 18.18 -18.72
C SER A 33 -19.57 17.26 -19.79
N ASP A 34 -19.82 15.95 -19.68
CA ASP A 34 -19.46 14.97 -20.71
C ASP A 34 -20.62 14.68 -21.67
N LEU A 35 -20.39 13.84 -22.69
CA LEU A 35 -21.41 13.43 -23.66
C LEU A 35 -22.64 12.72 -23.04
N ASN A 36 -22.54 12.25 -21.79
CA ASN A 36 -23.63 11.64 -21.03
C ASN A 36 -24.27 12.63 -20.03
N ASN A 37 -23.98 13.93 -20.19
CA ASN A 37 -24.40 15.03 -19.31
C ASN A 37 -23.94 14.91 -17.85
N ARG A 38 -22.92 14.08 -17.57
CA ARG A 38 -22.28 13.98 -16.25
C ARG A 38 -21.35 15.17 -16.07
N SER A 39 -21.29 15.72 -14.86
CA SER A 39 -20.43 16.86 -14.54
C SER A 39 -18.95 16.51 -14.66
N VAL A 40 -18.15 17.36 -15.34
CA VAL A 40 -16.69 17.20 -15.42
C VAL A 40 -16.05 18.10 -14.36
N SER A 41 -15.78 17.51 -13.18
CA SER A 41 -15.18 18.22 -12.06
C SER A 41 -13.74 18.68 -12.37
N MET A 42 -13.34 19.83 -11.82
CA MET A 42 -12.01 20.43 -12.02
C MET A 42 -11.63 20.60 -13.51
N ALA A 43 -12.59 20.88 -14.38
CA ALA A 43 -12.30 21.36 -15.73
C ALA A 43 -11.71 22.77 -15.64
N ARG A 44 -10.60 23.01 -16.34
CA ARG A 44 -9.88 24.28 -16.33
C ARG A 44 -10.36 25.16 -17.49
N VAL A 45 -10.71 26.40 -17.19
CA VAL A 45 -11.12 27.43 -18.15
C VAL A 45 -10.04 28.51 -18.21
N ASP A 46 -9.21 28.45 -19.26
CA ASP A 46 -8.20 29.48 -19.53
C ASP A 46 -8.82 30.60 -20.36
N ILE A 47 -8.80 31.84 -19.85
CA ILE A 47 -9.42 33.01 -20.47
C ILE A 47 -8.32 33.85 -21.12
N PHE A 48 -8.38 33.99 -22.43
CA PHE A 48 -7.42 34.71 -23.26
C PHE A 48 -8.00 36.05 -23.74
N LYS A 49 -7.17 37.10 -23.73
CA LYS A 49 -7.39 38.39 -24.40
C LYS A 49 -6.30 38.53 -25.46
N GLY A 50 -6.66 38.36 -26.73
CA GLY A 50 -5.68 38.07 -27.78
C GLY A 50 -4.88 36.79 -27.45
N ASN A 51 -3.55 36.86 -27.50
CA ASN A 51 -2.68 35.71 -27.17
C ASN A 51 -2.28 35.62 -25.68
N GLN A 52 -2.73 36.52 -24.81
CA GLN A 52 -2.36 36.51 -23.39
C GLN A 52 -3.47 35.89 -22.52
N VAL A 53 -3.11 34.97 -21.63
CA VAL A 53 -4.01 34.50 -20.57
C VAL A 53 -4.18 35.62 -19.55
N VAL A 54 -5.42 36.08 -19.38
CA VAL A 54 -5.77 37.16 -18.42
C VAL A 54 -6.42 36.65 -17.15
N LYS A 55 -7.01 35.44 -17.19
CA LYS A 55 -7.60 34.78 -16.01
C LYS A 55 -7.64 33.26 -16.22
N ASN A 56 -7.55 32.52 -15.13
CA ASN A 56 -7.83 31.09 -15.06
C ASN A 56 -8.98 30.85 -14.08
N VAL A 57 -9.83 29.85 -14.37
CA VAL A 57 -10.93 29.42 -13.50
C VAL A 57 -10.98 27.90 -13.51
N ILE A 58 -11.20 27.30 -12.33
CA ILE A 58 -11.41 25.85 -12.20
C ILE A 58 -12.88 25.60 -11.88
N ALA A 59 -13.53 24.74 -12.66
CA ALA A 59 -14.91 24.32 -12.44
C ALA A 59 -15.01 23.45 -11.17
N ASN A 60 -16.07 23.66 -10.38
CA ASN A 60 -16.26 22.96 -9.11
C ASN A 60 -16.62 21.47 -9.28
N SER A 61 -16.91 20.76 -8.18
CA SER A 61 -17.29 19.34 -8.19
C SER A 61 -18.54 19.04 -9.04
N TYR A 62 -19.43 20.01 -9.21
CA TYR A 62 -20.62 19.92 -10.07
C TYR A 62 -20.36 20.35 -11.53
N GLY A 63 -19.11 20.68 -11.88
CA GLY A 63 -18.72 21.19 -13.19
C GLY A 63 -19.07 22.66 -13.43
N ASN A 64 -19.59 23.38 -12.42
CA ASN A 64 -20.01 24.77 -12.58
C ASN A 64 -18.81 25.72 -12.45
N TYR A 65 -18.82 26.79 -13.23
CA TYR A 65 -17.81 27.85 -13.20
C TYR A 65 -18.45 29.24 -13.36
N ASP A 66 -17.80 30.27 -12.84
CA ASP A 66 -18.16 31.68 -13.07
C ASP A 66 -16.94 32.61 -13.09
N PHE A 67 -17.05 33.70 -13.83
CA PHE A 67 -16.07 34.78 -13.86
C PHE A 67 -16.67 36.09 -14.38
N VAL A 68 -15.86 37.14 -14.33
CA VAL A 68 -16.24 38.51 -14.70
C VAL A 68 -15.24 39.03 -15.73
N LEU A 69 -15.74 39.79 -16.72
CA LEU A 69 -14.99 40.35 -17.84
C LEU A 69 -15.18 41.87 -17.97
N GLU A 70 -14.21 42.50 -18.64
CA GLU A 70 -14.25 43.92 -19.00
C GLU A 70 -14.91 44.10 -20.38
N LYS A 71 -15.68 45.18 -20.57
CA LYS A 71 -16.23 45.55 -21.88
C LYS A 71 -15.14 46.02 -22.85
N GLY A 72 -15.45 46.07 -24.14
CA GLY A 72 -14.54 46.60 -25.16
C GLY A 72 -13.46 45.60 -25.64
N ASN A 73 -13.65 44.29 -25.48
CA ASN A 73 -12.63 43.28 -25.81
C ASN A 73 -13.22 42.00 -26.41
N ILE A 74 -12.43 41.31 -27.23
CA ILE A 74 -12.70 39.93 -27.64
C ILE A 74 -11.92 38.97 -26.73
N TYR A 75 -12.63 38.02 -26.12
CA TYR A 75 -12.06 36.96 -25.31
C TYR A 75 -12.19 35.59 -25.97
N THR A 76 -11.24 34.70 -25.71
CA THR A 76 -11.35 33.26 -26.01
C THR A 76 -11.23 32.46 -24.72
N PHE A 77 -12.15 31.54 -24.47
CA PHE A 77 -12.11 30.61 -23.35
C PHE A 77 -11.67 29.24 -23.84
N ALA A 78 -10.66 28.62 -23.23
CA ALA A 78 -10.26 27.24 -23.52
C ALA A 78 -10.63 26.33 -22.34
N TYR A 79 -11.53 25.39 -22.59
CA TYR A 79 -12.05 24.42 -21.63
C TYR A 79 -11.26 23.12 -21.77
N SER A 80 -10.50 22.76 -20.73
CA SER A 80 -9.56 21.65 -20.76
C SER A 80 -9.64 20.77 -19.50
N LYS A 81 -9.44 19.46 -19.67
CA LYS A 81 -9.32 18.48 -18.59
C LYS A 81 -8.38 17.36 -19.06
N HIS A 82 -7.56 16.81 -18.18
CA HIS A 82 -6.69 15.70 -18.54
C HIS A 82 -7.52 14.50 -19.02
N GLY A 83 -7.16 13.92 -20.18
CA GLY A 83 -7.92 12.85 -20.83
C GLY A 83 -9.13 13.32 -21.65
N PHE A 84 -9.36 14.63 -21.82
CA PHE A 84 -10.45 15.18 -22.63
C PHE A 84 -9.94 16.12 -23.74
N VAL A 85 -10.66 16.14 -24.86
CA VAL A 85 -10.40 17.07 -25.97
C VAL A 85 -10.76 18.49 -25.55
N THR A 86 -9.79 19.40 -25.67
CA THR A 86 -9.98 20.83 -25.32
C THR A 86 -10.90 21.51 -26.33
N LYS A 87 -11.90 22.26 -25.85
CA LYS A 87 -12.77 23.10 -26.68
C LYS A 87 -12.50 24.58 -26.44
N ARG A 88 -12.69 25.41 -27.46
CA ARG A 88 -12.57 26.87 -27.37
C ARG A 88 -13.89 27.57 -27.66
N ILE A 89 -14.20 28.67 -26.99
CA ILE A 89 -15.36 29.54 -27.27
C ILE A 89 -14.88 30.99 -27.30
N GLU A 90 -15.45 31.80 -28.18
CA GLU A 90 -15.11 33.22 -28.31
C GLU A 90 -16.30 34.10 -27.88
N LEU A 91 -16.02 35.21 -27.19
CA LEU A 91 -17.01 36.18 -26.72
C LEU A 91 -16.50 37.59 -27.00
N SER A 92 -17.20 38.36 -27.85
CA SER A 92 -16.94 39.79 -28.04
C SER A 92 -17.82 40.64 -27.13
N THR A 93 -17.17 41.54 -26.38
CA THR A 93 -17.80 42.54 -25.51
C THR A 93 -17.66 43.95 -26.08
N GLU A 94 -17.31 44.08 -27.37
CA GLU A 94 -16.91 45.35 -28.00
C GLU A 94 -18.07 46.33 -28.24
N ALA A 95 -19.29 45.81 -28.52
CA ALA A 95 -20.46 46.64 -28.81
C ALA A 95 -21.08 47.34 -27.57
N ILE A 96 -20.77 46.87 -26.35
CA ILE A 96 -21.49 47.27 -25.13
C ILE A 96 -21.23 48.74 -24.74
N GLY A 97 -22.32 49.52 -24.76
CA GLY A 97 -22.35 50.94 -24.45
C GLY A 97 -22.13 51.24 -22.96
N ASP A 98 -21.79 52.49 -22.65
CA ASP A 98 -21.61 52.96 -21.26
C ASP A 98 -22.95 53.06 -20.50
N ASP A 99 -24.06 53.30 -21.20
CA ASP A 99 -25.40 53.44 -20.59
C ASP A 99 -26.11 52.10 -20.33
N GLU A 100 -25.67 51.00 -20.93
CA GLU A 100 -26.32 49.68 -20.80
C GLU A 100 -25.98 49.03 -19.46
N LEU A 101 -24.72 49.15 -19.02
CA LEU A 101 -24.22 48.66 -17.72
C LEU A 101 -24.81 49.39 -16.51
N LYS A 102 -25.65 50.41 -16.73
CA LYS A 102 -26.16 51.34 -15.71
C LYS A 102 -27.22 50.73 -14.77
N TYR A 103 -27.77 49.56 -15.12
CA TYR A 103 -28.90 48.93 -14.41
C TYR A 103 -28.61 47.55 -13.79
N GLY A 104 -27.42 46.95 -13.98
CA GLY A 104 -27.06 45.72 -13.28
C GLY A 104 -26.03 44.81 -13.96
N LEU A 105 -25.94 43.58 -13.43
CA LEU A 105 -25.09 42.51 -13.95
C LEU A 105 -25.65 41.98 -15.27
N PHE A 106 -24.77 41.73 -16.25
CA PHE A 106 -25.10 41.05 -17.51
C PHE A 106 -24.60 39.59 -17.46
N PRO A 107 -25.45 38.58 -17.20
CA PRO A 107 -25.05 37.19 -17.02
C PRO A 107 -25.09 36.39 -18.33
N VAL A 108 -23.92 36.12 -18.94
CA VAL A 108 -23.79 35.21 -20.08
C VAL A 108 -23.72 33.77 -19.59
N ASN A 109 -24.60 32.90 -20.09
CA ASN A 109 -24.60 31.46 -19.76
C ASN A 109 -23.94 30.66 -20.89
N ILE A 110 -22.89 29.91 -20.58
CA ILE A 110 -22.15 29.11 -21.57
C ILE A 110 -21.93 27.69 -21.03
N ASP A 111 -22.73 26.72 -21.47
CA ASP A 111 -22.52 25.31 -21.11
C ASP A 111 -21.63 24.62 -22.15
N VAL A 112 -20.70 23.77 -21.69
CA VAL A 112 -19.65 23.16 -22.52
C VAL A 112 -19.58 21.66 -22.29
N VAL A 113 -19.97 20.91 -23.33
CA VAL A 113 -19.82 19.45 -23.36
C VAL A 113 -18.43 19.09 -23.87
N LEU A 114 -17.58 18.52 -23.03
CA LEU A 114 -16.31 17.89 -23.40
C LEU A 114 -16.52 16.41 -23.74
N PHE A 115 -15.55 15.83 -24.43
CA PHE A 115 -15.49 14.39 -24.67
C PHE A 115 -14.05 13.91 -24.50
N GLU A 116 -13.89 12.63 -24.17
CA GLU A 116 -12.58 12.02 -23.91
C GLU A 116 -11.67 12.15 -25.13
N ASP A 117 -10.36 12.21 -24.92
CA ASP A 117 -9.38 12.05 -26.00
C ASP A 117 -9.17 10.56 -26.34
N PHE A 118 -8.63 10.24 -27.51
CA PHE A 118 -8.32 8.85 -27.89
C PHE A 118 -7.11 8.76 -28.84
N LYS A 119 -6.32 7.70 -28.70
CA LYS A 119 -5.10 7.50 -29.49
C LYS A 119 -5.44 7.46 -30.99
N GLY A 120 -4.82 8.36 -31.76
CA GLY A 120 -5.04 8.49 -33.22
C GLY A 120 -6.21 9.39 -33.61
N LEU A 121 -6.85 10.09 -32.67
CA LEU A 121 -7.92 11.05 -32.97
C LEU A 121 -7.35 12.38 -33.49
N ASP A 122 -7.79 12.83 -34.67
CA ASP A 122 -7.47 14.18 -35.15
C ASP A 122 -8.43 15.20 -34.53
N VAL A 123 -7.88 16.05 -33.67
CA VAL A 123 -8.60 17.16 -33.02
C VAL A 123 -8.26 18.53 -33.60
N SER A 124 -7.51 18.58 -34.72
CA SER A 124 -7.09 19.84 -35.36
C SER A 124 -8.23 20.81 -35.72
N PRO A 125 -9.47 20.38 -36.09
CA PRO A 125 -10.58 21.31 -36.30
C PRO A 125 -10.98 22.10 -35.04
N LEU A 126 -10.76 21.52 -33.86
CA LEU A 126 -11.19 22.05 -32.55
C LEU A 126 -10.16 23.00 -31.92
N THR A 127 -9.06 23.28 -32.64
CA THR A 127 -8.13 24.37 -32.32
C THR A 127 -8.75 25.76 -32.50
N LYS A 128 -9.85 25.86 -33.27
CA LYS A 128 -10.67 27.06 -33.46
C LYS A 128 -11.84 27.10 -32.47
N PRO A 129 -12.43 28.28 -32.19
CA PRO A 129 -13.66 28.36 -31.40
C PRO A 129 -14.77 27.47 -31.98
N VAL A 130 -15.51 26.75 -31.14
CA VAL A 130 -16.68 25.95 -31.55
C VAL A 130 -17.98 26.77 -31.54
N ALA A 131 -17.97 27.91 -30.84
CA ALA A 131 -19.03 28.90 -30.83
C ALA A 131 -18.40 30.30 -30.69
N LYS A 132 -19.09 31.30 -31.24
CA LYS A 132 -18.77 32.73 -31.17
C LYS A 132 -20.00 33.46 -30.66
N PHE A 133 -19.83 34.28 -29.63
CA PHE A 133 -20.89 35.09 -29.02
C PHE A 133 -20.56 36.57 -29.20
N ALA A 134 -21.56 37.39 -29.49
CA ALA A 134 -21.44 38.85 -29.57
C ALA A 134 -22.69 39.50 -28.98
N TYR A 135 -22.53 40.67 -28.37
CA TYR A 135 -23.65 41.48 -27.91
C TYR A 135 -24.40 42.10 -29.10
N VAL A 136 -25.73 42.15 -29.02
CA VAL A 136 -26.60 42.71 -30.07
C VAL A 136 -27.56 43.73 -29.46
N ASP A 137 -27.29 45.01 -29.72
CA ASP A 137 -27.99 46.18 -29.14
C ASP A 137 -29.52 46.14 -29.34
N GLU A 138 -30.01 45.59 -30.46
CA GLU A 138 -31.45 45.48 -30.77
C GLU A 138 -32.19 44.48 -29.86
N GLU A 139 -31.47 43.47 -29.35
CA GLU A 139 -32.01 42.37 -28.53
C GLU A 139 -31.62 42.52 -27.04
N GLY A 140 -30.60 43.34 -26.74
CA GLY A 140 -30.15 43.62 -25.38
C GLY A 140 -29.38 42.48 -24.71
N ASP A 141 -28.99 41.44 -25.45
CA ASP A 141 -28.35 40.21 -24.94
C ASP A 141 -27.19 39.73 -25.85
N PHE A 142 -26.44 38.73 -25.39
CA PHE A 142 -25.40 38.06 -26.16
C PHE A 142 -25.99 36.93 -27.00
N LEU A 143 -26.00 37.13 -28.32
CA LEU A 143 -26.35 36.08 -29.28
C LEU A 143 -25.11 35.33 -29.76
N TYR A 144 -25.27 34.04 -30.06
CA TYR A 144 -24.24 33.26 -30.72
C TYR A 144 -24.46 33.23 -32.24
N ASP A 145 -23.36 33.21 -33.01
CA ASP A 145 -23.42 33.02 -34.46
C ASP A 145 -23.90 31.60 -34.77
N GLU A 146 -25.20 31.46 -35.03
CA GLU A 146 -25.83 30.16 -35.31
C GLU A 146 -25.24 29.47 -36.54
N ALA A 147 -24.88 30.22 -37.57
CA ALA A 147 -24.33 29.68 -38.81
C ALA A 147 -22.91 29.14 -38.60
N TYR A 148 -22.09 29.85 -37.83
CA TYR A 148 -20.76 29.40 -37.42
C TYR A 148 -20.83 28.22 -36.44
N ALA A 149 -21.69 28.30 -35.42
CA ALA A 149 -21.88 27.23 -34.45
C ALA A 149 -22.39 25.95 -35.12
N ALA A 150 -23.36 26.03 -36.03
CA ALA A 150 -23.84 24.87 -36.80
C ALA A 150 -22.77 24.28 -37.74
N LYS A 151 -21.87 25.12 -38.27
CA LYS A 151 -20.72 24.65 -39.05
C LYS A 151 -19.70 23.92 -38.16
N MET A 152 -19.37 24.47 -37.00
CA MET A 152 -18.42 23.86 -36.07
C MET A 152 -18.98 22.62 -35.37
N ALA A 153 -20.28 22.57 -35.09
CA ALA A 153 -20.98 21.38 -34.59
C ALA A 153 -20.78 20.18 -35.54
N LYS A 154 -20.91 20.38 -36.87
CA LYS A 154 -20.63 19.33 -37.86
C LYS A 154 -19.18 18.83 -37.83
N GLU A 155 -18.20 19.66 -37.48
CA GLU A 155 -16.81 19.22 -37.28
C GLU A 155 -16.63 18.49 -35.94
N VAL A 156 -17.25 18.97 -34.86
CA VAL A 156 -17.30 18.25 -33.56
C VAL A 156 -17.91 16.86 -33.72
N ASP A 157 -19.03 16.74 -34.43
CA ASP A 157 -19.73 15.47 -34.68
C ASP A 157 -18.88 14.50 -35.50
N LYS A 158 -18.12 14.99 -36.50
CA LYS A 158 -17.15 14.16 -37.24
C LYS A 158 -16.04 13.63 -36.35
N VAL A 159 -15.49 14.46 -35.45
CA VAL A 159 -14.44 14.04 -34.51
C VAL A 159 -15.00 12.99 -33.54
N ILE A 160 -16.20 13.20 -32.97
CA ILE A 160 -16.86 12.24 -32.07
C ILE A 160 -17.20 10.93 -32.82
N ALA A 161 -17.69 11.00 -34.06
CA ALA A 161 -17.94 9.81 -34.88
C ALA A 161 -16.65 9.03 -35.19
N THR A 162 -15.55 9.73 -35.46
CA THR A 162 -14.22 9.14 -35.67
C THR A 162 -13.71 8.49 -34.39
N GLN A 163 -13.83 9.15 -33.24
CA GLN A 163 -13.51 8.56 -31.94
C GLN A 163 -14.31 7.28 -31.68
N LYS A 164 -15.62 7.30 -31.92
CA LYS A 164 -16.49 6.13 -31.73
C LYS A 164 -16.07 4.96 -32.64
N LYS A 165 -15.64 5.25 -33.87
CA LYS A 165 -15.08 4.25 -34.79
C LYS A 165 -13.76 3.68 -34.26
N LEU A 166 -12.82 4.52 -33.83
CA LEU A 166 -11.52 4.08 -33.28
C LEU A 166 -11.68 3.24 -32.00
N LYS A 167 -12.55 3.68 -31.06
CA LYS A 167 -12.90 2.90 -29.87
C LYS A 167 -13.51 1.55 -30.24
N LYS A 168 -14.41 1.50 -31.23
CA LYS A 168 -14.99 0.24 -31.70
C LYS A 168 -13.93 -0.69 -32.31
N GLN A 169 -13.02 -0.18 -33.14
CA GLN A 169 -11.95 -1.01 -33.72
C GLN A 169 -11.07 -1.61 -32.61
N ALA A 170 -10.63 -0.81 -31.64
CA ALA A 170 -9.85 -1.32 -30.51
C ALA A 170 -10.62 -2.36 -29.66
N TYR A 171 -11.95 -2.22 -29.53
CA TYR A 171 -12.79 -3.23 -28.89
C TYR A 171 -12.89 -4.51 -29.71
N ASP A 172 -13.14 -4.42 -31.01
CA ASP A 172 -13.24 -5.57 -31.92
C ASP A 172 -11.90 -6.35 -31.94
N ASP A 173 -10.76 -5.65 -31.92
CA ASP A 173 -9.40 -6.23 -31.84
C ASP A 173 -9.17 -6.98 -30.51
N LEU A 174 -9.52 -6.36 -29.37
CA LEU A 174 -9.44 -6.98 -28.04
C LEU A 174 -10.32 -8.23 -27.93
N ILE A 175 -11.53 -8.20 -28.52
CA ILE A 175 -12.45 -9.33 -28.51
C ILE A 175 -11.91 -10.48 -29.37
N GLN A 176 -11.38 -10.20 -30.56
CA GLN A 176 -10.76 -11.23 -31.39
C GLN A 176 -9.59 -11.91 -30.65
N LYS A 177 -8.76 -11.13 -29.97
CA LYS A 177 -7.64 -11.66 -29.18
C LYS A 177 -8.11 -12.48 -27.97
N ALA A 178 -9.12 -11.98 -27.24
CA ALA A 178 -9.71 -12.70 -26.10
C ALA A 178 -10.36 -14.02 -26.51
N ASP A 179 -11.09 -14.05 -27.64
CA ASP A 179 -11.73 -15.24 -28.18
C ASP A 179 -10.71 -16.32 -28.62
N LEU A 180 -9.58 -15.90 -29.21
CA LEU A 180 -8.47 -16.81 -29.55
C LEU A 180 -7.85 -17.44 -28.29
N LEU A 181 -7.47 -16.61 -27.32
CA LEU A 181 -6.92 -17.06 -26.04
C LEU A 181 -7.88 -17.99 -25.29
N PHE A 182 -9.19 -17.71 -25.32
CA PHE A 182 -10.20 -18.56 -24.71
C PHE A 182 -10.34 -19.91 -25.44
N GLY A 183 -10.18 -19.93 -26.77
CA GLY A 183 -10.20 -21.14 -27.58
C GLY A 183 -8.99 -22.06 -27.35
N ASP A 184 -7.82 -21.47 -27.09
CA ASP A 184 -6.57 -22.18 -26.78
C ASP A 184 -6.44 -22.59 -25.29
N GLU A 185 -7.53 -22.46 -24.51
CA GLU A 185 -7.61 -22.69 -23.05
C GLU A 185 -6.70 -21.79 -22.19
N TRP A 186 -6.23 -20.64 -22.71
CA TRP A 186 -5.47 -19.62 -21.98
C TRP A 186 -6.43 -18.71 -21.21
N LEU A 187 -7.04 -19.30 -20.19
CA LEU A 187 -8.18 -18.76 -19.46
C LEU A 187 -7.88 -17.44 -18.72
N GLU A 188 -6.68 -17.26 -18.17
CA GLU A 188 -6.33 -16.05 -17.40
C GLU A 188 -6.01 -14.87 -18.34
N GLU A 189 -5.37 -15.13 -19.47
CA GLU A 189 -5.06 -14.14 -20.49
C GLU A 189 -6.34 -13.66 -21.19
N ALA A 190 -7.23 -14.59 -21.57
CA ALA A 190 -8.54 -14.26 -22.12
C ALA A 190 -9.37 -13.39 -21.17
N LEU A 191 -9.28 -13.65 -19.85
CA LEU A 191 -9.98 -12.89 -18.81
C LEU A 191 -9.61 -11.40 -18.83
N LEU A 192 -8.33 -11.08 -19.04
CA LEU A 192 -7.80 -9.72 -19.06
C LEU A 192 -8.26 -8.96 -20.31
N GLU A 193 -8.12 -9.57 -21.49
CA GLU A 193 -8.52 -8.93 -22.75
C GLU A 193 -10.04 -8.65 -22.81
N TYR A 194 -10.88 -9.55 -22.26
CA TYR A 194 -12.31 -9.29 -22.09
C TYR A 194 -12.61 -8.17 -21.08
N GLN A 195 -11.77 -7.95 -20.06
CA GLN A 195 -11.93 -6.84 -19.11
C GLN A 195 -11.53 -5.51 -19.75
N ASP A 196 -10.44 -5.46 -20.51
CA ASP A 196 -10.02 -4.27 -21.25
C ASP A 196 -11.05 -3.89 -22.32
N ALA A 197 -11.68 -4.87 -22.97
CA ALA A 197 -12.82 -4.63 -23.86
C ALA A 197 -14.02 -3.96 -23.12
N LEU A 198 -14.27 -4.32 -21.86
CA LEU A 198 -15.29 -3.66 -21.03
C LEU A 198 -14.88 -2.27 -20.54
N LEU A 199 -13.60 -1.91 -20.50
CA LEU A 199 -13.19 -0.52 -20.25
C LEU A 199 -13.57 0.39 -21.43
N LEU A 200 -13.55 -0.13 -22.66
CA LEU A 200 -13.98 0.61 -23.85
C LEU A 200 -15.51 0.68 -23.98
N PHE A 201 -16.23 -0.43 -23.70
CA PHE A 201 -17.70 -0.48 -23.73
C PHE A 201 -18.29 -1.21 -22.50
N PRO A 202 -18.46 -0.52 -21.36
CA PRO A 202 -18.90 -1.14 -20.10
C PRO A 202 -20.31 -1.77 -20.13
N SER A 203 -21.14 -1.42 -21.10
CA SER A 203 -22.48 -1.97 -21.30
C SER A 203 -22.50 -3.34 -21.98
N GLU A 204 -21.41 -3.75 -22.64
CA GLU A 204 -21.43 -4.94 -23.48
C GLU A 204 -21.62 -6.24 -22.69
N LYS A 205 -22.40 -7.15 -23.28
CA LYS A 205 -22.80 -8.42 -22.62
C LYS A 205 -21.86 -9.57 -22.91
N TYR A 206 -21.32 -9.61 -24.13
CA TYR A 206 -20.49 -10.72 -24.59
C TYR A 206 -19.23 -10.93 -23.73
N PRO A 207 -18.40 -9.90 -23.43
CA PRO A 207 -17.19 -10.10 -22.63
C PRO A 207 -17.53 -10.57 -21.20
N LYS A 208 -18.60 -10.03 -20.60
CA LYS A 208 -19.07 -10.42 -19.25
C LYS A 208 -19.43 -11.90 -19.17
N GLN A 209 -20.13 -12.41 -20.18
CA GLN A 209 -20.51 -13.82 -20.24
C GLN A 209 -19.29 -14.74 -20.38
N GLN A 210 -18.25 -14.32 -21.10
CA GLN A 210 -17.03 -15.11 -21.24
C GLN A 210 -16.18 -15.04 -19.95
N ILE A 211 -16.03 -13.86 -19.34
CA ILE A 211 -15.44 -13.66 -18.00
C ILE A 211 -16.07 -14.61 -16.96
N ASP A 212 -17.39 -14.72 -16.93
CA ASP A 212 -18.09 -15.58 -15.96
C ASP A 212 -17.87 -17.08 -16.23
N LYS A 213 -17.81 -17.52 -17.50
CA LYS A 213 -17.44 -18.91 -17.85
C LYS A 213 -16.01 -19.24 -17.44
N ILE A 214 -15.06 -18.36 -17.77
CA ILE A 214 -13.64 -18.49 -17.42
C ILE A 214 -13.49 -18.68 -15.91
N ARG A 215 -14.15 -17.83 -15.10
CA ARG A 215 -14.13 -17.93 -13.64
C ARG A 215 -14.64 -19.28 -13.12
N GLN A 216 -15.70 -19.84 -13.72
CA GLN A 216 -16.21 -21.17 -13.36
C GLN A 216 -15.21 -22.29 -13.70
N MET A 217 -14.52 -22.19 -14.83
CA MET A 217 -13.49 -23.16 -15.24
C MET A 217 -12.27 -23.12 -14.29
N LEU A 218 -11.74 -21.93 -14.00
CA LEU A 218 -10.64 -21.74 -13.05
C LEU A 218 -10.99 -22.22 -11.64
N GLN A 219 -12.21 -21.93 -11.15
CA GLN A 219 -12.68 -22.41 -9.85
C GLN A 219 -12.75 -23.94 -9.76
N LYS A 220 -13.16 -24.61 -10.85
CA LYS A 220 -13.18 -26.08 -10.95
C LYS A 220 -11.77 -26.68 -10.88
N GLN A 221 -10.81 -26.06 -11.56
CA GLN A 221 -9.41 -26.50 -11.59
C GLN A 221 -8.74 -26.33 -10.21
N ALA A 222 -8.92 -25.17 -9.55
CA ALA A 222 -8.43 -24.93 -8.20
C ALA A 222 -9.00 -25.90 -7.15
N GLY A 223 -10.26 -26.35 -7.32
CA GLY A 223 -10.89 -27.36 -6.47
C GLY A 223 -10.23 -28.74 -6.58
N ILE A 224 -9.81 -29.13 -7.79
CA ILE A 224 -9.08 -30.38 -8.05
C ILE A 224 -7.70 -30.33 -7.39
N GLU A 225 -6.96 -29.22 -7.56
CA GLU A 225 -5.61 -29.04 -7.00
C GLU A 225 -5.60 -29.11 -5.46
N LYS A 226 -6.54 -28.41 -4.81
CA LYS A 226 -6.68 -28.40 -3.35
C LYS A 226 -6.98 -29.79 -2.79
N THR A 227 -7.80 -30.58 -3.48
CA THR A 227 -8.13 -31.95 -3.07
C THR A 227 -6.95 -32.90 -3.30
N TYR A 228 -6.25 -32.78 -4.43
CA TYR A 228 -5.00 -33.51 -4.71
C TYR A 228 -3.95 -33.28 -3.62
N ALA A 229 -3.61 -32.01 -3.34
CA ALA A 229 -2.62 -31.63 -2.32
C ALA A 229 -3.02 -32.08 -0.89
N SER A 230 -4.32 -32.12 -0.57
CA SER A 230 -4.80 -32.65 0.71
C SER A 230 -4.54 -34.16 0.86
N TYR A 231 -4.69 -34.92 -0.22
CA TYR A 231 -4.43 -36.36 -0.21
C TYR A 231 -2.94 -36.68 -0.18
N ILE A 232 -2.11 -35.94 -0.92
CA ILE A 232 -0.64 -36.05 -0.83
C ILE A 232 -0.17 -35.85 0.62
N ARG A 233 -0.54 -34.72 1.25
CA ARG A 233 -0.13 -34.40 2.62
C ARG A 233 -0.57 -35.46 3.65
N LYS A 234 -1.72 -36.10 3.44
CA LYS A 234 -2.20 -37.21 4.29
C LYS A 234 -1.47 -38.53 4.02
N GLY A 235 -1.03 -38.77 2.78
CA GLY A 235 -0.13 -39.86 2.42
C GLY A 235 1.20 -39.72 3.14
N ASP A 236 1.84 -38.56 2.99
CA ASP A 236 3.15 -38.24 3.58
C ASP A 236 3.12 -38.38 5.12
N GLN A 237 2.16 -37.72 5.79
CA GLN A 237 2.02 -37.78 7.25
C GLN A 237 1.77 -39.20 7.81
N ASN A 238 1.26 -40.14 6.99
CA ASN A 238 1.13 -41.54 7.39
C ASN A 238 2.35 -42.37 6.99
N PHE A 239 3.09 -41.97 5.96
CA PHE A 239 4.38 -42.55 5.60
C PHE A 239 5.40 -42.32 6.71
N ASP A 240 5.53 -41.07 7.18
CA ASP A 240 6.45 -40.67 8.26
C ASP A 240 6.15 -41.39 9.58
N LYS A 241 4.87 -41.68 9.84
CA LYS A 241 4.40 -42.44 11.00
C LYS A 241 4.49 -43.96 10.84
N GLN A 242 5.10 -44.44 9.74
CA GLN A 242 5.22 -45.86 9.39
C GLN A 242 3.87 -46.59 9.22
N ASN A 243 2.76 -45.84 9.05
CA ASN A 243 1.42 -46.34 8.77
C ASN A 243 1.27 -46.63 7.26
N TYR A 244 2.17 -47.45 6.71
CA TYR A 244 2.37 -47.59 5.27
C TYR A 244 1.10 -47.96 4.47
N GLN A 245 0.23 -48.82 5.02
CA GLN A 245 -1.05 -49.17 4.37
C GLN A 245 -2.04 -48.00 4.29
N ILE A 246 -2.08 -47.14 5.32
CA ILE A 246 -2.94 -45.94 5.33
C ILE A 246 -2.36 -44.88 4.38
N SER A 247 -1.03 -44.74 4.38
CA SER A 247 -0.30 -43.88 3.46
C SER A 247 -0.58 -44.23 1.99
N LYS A 248 -0.44 -45.52 1.62
CA LYS A 248 -0.75 -46.06 0.29
C LYS A 248 -2.16 -45.66 -0.17
N SER A 249 -3.17 -45.87 0.67
CA SER A 249 -4.56 -45.52 0.35
C SER A 249 -4.77 -44.03 0.08
N TYR A 250 -4.00 -43.13 0.69
CA TYR A 250 -4.09 -41.70 0.43
C TYR A 250 -3.38 -41.28 -0.86
N TYR A 251 -2.26 -41.92 -1.22
CA TYR A 251 -1.62 -41.73 -2.53
C TYR A 251 -2.48 -42.28 -3.68
N GLU A 252 -3.12 -43.44 -3.52
CA GLU A 252 -4.10 -43.96 -4.49
C GLU A 252 -5.27 -42.99 -4.68
N LYS A 253 -5.77 -42.38 -3.59
CA LYS A 253 -6.84 -41.37 -3.65
C LYS A 253 -6.40 -40.07 -4.32
N SER A 254 -5.14 -39.65 -4.23
CA SER A 254 -4.67 -38.45 -4.94
C SER A 254 -4.63 -38.69 -6.47
N LEU A 255 -4.24 -39.90 -6.89
CA LEU A 255 -4.20 -40.31 -8.29
C LEU A 255 -5.57 -40.33 -8.99
N ILE A 256 -6.69 -40.40 -8.25
CA ILE A 256 -8.04 -40.25 -8.83
C ILE A 256 -8.24 -38.84 -9.40
N TYR A 257 -7.62 -37.82 -8.79
CA TYR A 257 -7.74 -36.41 -9.20
C TYR A 257 -6.67 -36.00 -10.21
N LYS A 258 -5.48 -36.62 -10.14
CA LYS A 258 -4.40 -36.45 -11.12
C LYS A 258 -3.73 -37.79 -11.46
N PRO A 259 -4.25 -38.56 -12.43
CA PRO A 259 -3.75 -39.91 -12.72
C PRO A 259 -2.33 -39.98 -13.28
N GLN A 260 -1.79 -38.87 -13.78
CA GLN A 260 -0.46 -38.84 -14.40
C GLN A 260 0.68 -38.57 -13.41
N GLU A 261 0.39 -38.05 -12.23
CA GLU A 261 1.39 -37.62 -11.24
C GLU A 261 2.28 -38.78 -10.77
N LEU A 262 3.60 -38.53 -10.76
CA LEU A 262 4.61 -39.55 -10.48
C LEU A 262 4.89 -39.72 -8.98
N TYR A 263 4.81 -38.64 -8.19
CA TYR A 263 5.12 -38.66 -6.76
C TYR A 263 4.27 -39.66 -5.95
N PRO A 264 2.92 -39.67 -6.02
CA PRO A 264 2.13 -40.69 -5.34
C PRO A 264 2.39 -42.11 -5.88
N LYS A 265 2.75 -42.29 -7.15
CA LYS A 265 3.10 -43.62 -7.71
C LYS A 265 4.39 -44.16 -7.11
N SER A 266 5.45 -43.36 -7.08
CA SER A 266 6.75 -43.78 -6.53
C SER A 266 6.66 -44.08 -5.03
N ARG A 267 5.87 -43.31 -4.26
CA ARG A 267 5.59 -43.61 -2.86
C ARG A 267 4.81 -44.91 -2.64
N ILE A 268 3.87 -45.25 -3.53
CA ILE A 268 3.17 -46.55 -3.49
C ILE A 268 4.18 -47.70 -3.72
N GLU A 269 5.05 -47.59 -4.73
CA GLU A 269 6.10 -48.59 -5.02
C GLU A 269 7.14 -48.72 -3.90
N GLU A 270 7.43 -47.63 -3.19
CA GLU A 270 8.32 -47.60 -2.02
C GLU A 270 7.68 -48.33 -0.84
N ILE A 271 6.41 -48.04 -0.54
CA ILE A 271 5.61 -48.75 0.47
C ILE A 271 5.57 -50.25 0.17
N GLU A 272 5.32 -50.65 -1.07
CA GLU A 272 5.29 -52.05 -1.48
C GLU A 272 6.64 -52.75 -1.26
N ARG A 273 7.76 -52.06 -1.54
CA ARG A 273 9.12 -52.56 -1.25
C ARG A 273 9.39 -52.70 0.25
N ILE A 274 8.97 -51.73 1.08
CA ILE A 274 9.12 -51.79 2.55
C ILE A 274 8.33 -52.98 3.12
N LEU A 275 7.10 -53.19 2.64
CA LEU A 275 6.24 -54.30 3.06
C LEU A 275 6.79 -55.66 2.60
N ALA A 276 7.44 -55.74 1.44
CA ALA A 276 8.10 -56.95 0.97
C ALA A 276 9.41 -57.27 1.74
N GLY A 277 10.23 -56.26 2.02
CA GLY A 277 11.53 -56.44 2.70
C GLY A 277 11.45 -56.95 4.15
N ASN A 278 10.30 -56.76 4.81
CA ASN A 278 10.06 -57.26 6.17
C ASN A 278 9.85 -58.78 6.26
N ALA A 279 9.68 -59.50 5.14
CA ALA A 279 9.58 -60.97 5.15
C ALA A 279 10.94 -61.65 5.38
N ASP A 280 12.04 -61.08 4.84
CA ASP A 280 13.37 -61.68 4.92
C ASP A 280 14.11 -61.34 6.22
N LEU A 281 13.80 -60.20 6.83
CA LEU A 281 14.48 -59.73 8.06
C LEU A 281 14.15 -60.62 9.28
N TYR A 282 12.94 -61.20 9.33
CA TYR A 282 12.51 -62.07 10.43
C TYR A 282 13.28 -63.40 10.48
N ASN A 283 13.67 -63.94 9.32
CA ASN A 283 14.34 -65.26 9.22
C ASN A 283 15.86 -65.22 9.49
N LYS A 284 16.46 -64.02 9.61
CA LYS A 284 17.91 -63.86 9.74
C LYS A 284 18.38 -63.47 11.14
N ILE A 285 17.45 -63.03 12.01
CA ILE A 285 17.75 -62.59 13.38
C ILE A 285 17.84 -63.79 14.36
N GLU A 286 17.29 -64.96 14.01
CA GLU A 286 17.24 -66.13 14.90
C GLU A 286 18.54 -66.97 14.95
N LYS A 287 19.65 -66.49 14.37
CA LYS A 287 20.90 -67.29 14.25
C LYS A 287 22.18 -66.71 14.83
N ASP A 288 22.32 -65.38 14.88
CA ASP A 288 23.61 -64.74 15.16
C ASP A 288 23.66 -63.98 16.52
N VAL A 289 22.72 -64.24 17.43
CA VAL A 289 22.70 -63.66 18.80
C VAL A 289 22.67 -64.74 19.87
N SER A 290 23.78 -65.48 20.02
CA SER A 290 24.04 -66.34 21.18
C SER A 290 25.54 -66.44 21.53
N SER A 291 26.16 -65.30 21.88
CA SER A 291 27.38 -65.25 22.71
C SER A 291 27.69 -63.81 23.16
N ASP A 292 27.36 -63.50 24.42
CA ASP A 292 28.25 -63.02 25.50
C ASP A 292 29.49 -62.13 25.17
N GLU A 293 29.96 -61.22 26.03
CA GLU A 293 29.41 -60.45 27.18
C GLU A 293 30.57 -59.52 27.67
N THR A 294 30.31 -58.41 28.39
CA THR A 294 31.28 -57.70 29.30
C THR A 294 32.55 -57.00 28.68
N ILE A 295 33.31 -56.03 29.25
CA ILE A 295 33.26 -55.20 30.49
C ILE A 295 34.18 -53.91 30.39
N THR A 296 33.74 -52.79 31.01
CA THR A 296 34.46 -51.61 31.63
C THR A 296 35.66 -50.79 31.04
N THR A 297 35.46 -49.46 30.99
CA THR A 297 36.24 -48.29 31.54
C THR A 297 37.75 -48.01 31.33
N ALA A 298 38.03 -46.70 31.08
CA ALA A 298 39.04 -45.80 31.71
C ALA A 298 40.38 -45.39 31.02
N GLU A 299 40.51 -44.06 30.85
CA GLU A 299 41.67 -43.15 31.04
C GLU A 299 43.00 -43.17 30.24
N ASN A 300 43.32 -41.99 29.67
CA ASN A 300 44.62 -41.28 29.61
C ASN A 300 45.95 -42.03 29.38
N THR A 301 46.73 -41.63 28.34
CA THR A 301 47.99 -40.84 28.53
C THR A 301 48.67 -40.30 27.26
N LYS A 302 49.12 -39.03 27.42
CA LYS A 302 50.22 -38.25 26.82
C LYS A 302 51.30 -38.86 25.87
N ASN A 303 51.63 -38.01 24.88
CA ASN A 303 52.96 -37.47 24.48
C ASN A 303 53.94 -38.17 23.50
N ASP A 304 54.33 -37.34 22.52
CA ASP A 304 55.69 -36.96 22.08
C ASP A 304 56.44 -37.68 20.93
N ASN A 305 56.94 -36.80 20.02
CA ASN A 305 58.22 -36.87 19.29
C ASN A 305 58.34 -37.84 18.08
N VAL A 306 59.08 -37.55 16.99
CA VAL A 306 59.79 -36.33 16.49
C VAL A 306 60.21 -36.55 15.02
N GLN A 307 60.32 -35.47 14.21
CA GLN A 307 61.03 -35.35 12.88
C GLN A 307 60.70 -36.38 11.76
N GLY A 308 60.70 -36.05 10.45
CA GLY A 308 61.07 -34.83 9.74
C GLY A 308 62.06 -35.14 8.60
N ILE A 309 61.73 -34.76 7.35
CA ILE A 309 62.65 -34.73 6.18
C ILE A 309 62.24 -33.56 5.27
N GLN A 310 63.22 -32.82 4.74
CA GLN A 310 63.06 -31.76 3.75
C GLN A 310 63.68 -32.15 2.40
N THR A 311 63.12 -31.64 1.31
CA THR A 311 63.78 -31.24 0.04
C THR A 311 62.80 -30.28 -0.67
N SER A 312 63.07 -29.02 -1.08
CA SER A 312 64.13 -28.43 -1.94
C SER A 312 63.99 -28.82 -3.42
N ASN A 313 64.01 -27.94 -4.44
CA ASN A 313 63.91 -26.46 -4.54
C ASN A 313 63.72 -26.09 -6.05
N GLU A 314 63.74 -24.80 -6.44
CA GLU A 314 63.98 -24.27 -7.81
C GLU A 314 62.88 -24.40 -8.91
N GLN A 315 62.78 -23.55 -9.94
CA GLN A 315 63.03 -22.09 -10.04
C GLN A 315 62.26 -21.45 -11.23
N LYS A 316 62.17 -20.11 -11.23
CA LYS A 316 61.40 -19.21 -12.12
C LYS A 316 61.65 -19.32 -13.64
N GLY A 317 60.63 -18.95 -14.43
CA GLY A 317 60.74 -18.53 -15.84
C GLY A 317 59.73 -17.43 -16.21
N ASN A 318 60.13 -16.44 -17.00
CA ASN A 318 59.39 -15.22 -17.35
C ASN A 318 59.95 -14.70 -18.72
N VAL A 319 59.28 -13.92 -19.57
CA VAL A 319 58.09 -13.04 -19.47
C VAL A 319 57.30 -13.10 -20.79
N ASN A 320 55.99 -12.79 -20.82
CA ASN A 320 55.40 -11.76 -21.71
C ASN A 320 53.87 -11.63 -21.61
N SER A 321 53.41 -10.38 -21.73
CA SER A 321 52.01 -9.95 -21.78
C SER A 321 51.47 -9.88 -23.20
N GLU A 322 50.18 -10.19 -23.42
CA GLU A 322 49.20 -9.27 -24.03
C GLU A 322 47.77 -9.84 -24.05
N THR A 323 46.78 -8.96 -24.19
CA THR A 323 45.33 -9.22 -24.30
C THR A 323 44.65 -9.95 -23.12
N VAL A 324 44.20 -9.17 -22.14
CA VAL A 324 43.17 -9.60 -21.16
C VAL A 324 41.80 -9.43 -21.80
N ASP A 325 41.19 -10.53 -22.23
CA ASP A 325 39.75 -10.59 -22.44
C ASP A 325 39.06 -11.32 -21.27
N LYS A 326 37.79 -10.98 -21.05
CA LYS A 326 37.13 -11.15 -19.74
C LYS A 326 36.90 -12.63 -19.38
N PRO A 327 37.15 -13.06 -18.13
CA PRO A 327 36.65 -14.35 -17.65
C PRO A 327 35.14 -14.25 -17.41
N ARG A 328 34.34 -14.68 -18.38
CA ARG A 328 33.00 -15.22 -18.08
C ARG A 328 33.17 -16.50 -17.27
N ASN A 329 32.19 -16.80 -16.41
CA ASN A 329 32.18 -18.00 -15.57
C ASN A 329 31.74 -19.23 -16.40
N ASP A 330 32.54 -19.54 -17.42
CA ASP A 330 32.34 -20.58 -18.41
C ASP A 330 33.17 -21.84 -18.02
N ASN A 331 32.66 -22.65 -17.10
CA ASN A 331 33.23 -23.99 -16.83
C ASN A 331 32.46 -25.12 -17.55
N PHE A 332 31.59 -24.77 -18.52
CA PHE A 332 30.81 -25.72 -19.33
C PHE A 332 30.75 -25.37 -20.83
N SER A 333 31.52 -24.41 -21.36
CA SER A 333 31.47 -24.00 -22.78
C SER A 333 32.47 -24.72 -23.72
N LYS A 334 32.72 -26.01 -23.45
CA LYS A 334 33.17 -26.96 -24.48
C LYS A 334 32.22 -28.15 -24.50
N ASN A 335 31.29 -28.16 -25.46
CA ASN A 335 30.51 -29.35 -25.82
C ASN A 335 31.42 -30.35 -26.54
N GLU A 336 32.27 -31.04 -25.77
CA GLU A 336 33.25 -31.98 -26.30
C GLU A 336 32.57 -33.08 -27.13
N GLY A 337 31.39 -33.57 -26.72
CA GLY A 337 30.56 -34.53 -27.49
C GLY A 337 30.22 -34.04 -28.90
N ILE A 338 29.58 -32.88 -29.03
CA ILE A 338 29.23 -32.28 -30.33
C ILE A 338 30.49 -31.97 -31.16
N SER A 339 31.57 -31.50 -30.51
CA SER A 339 32.83 -31.22 -31.22
C SER A 339 33.49 -32.49 -31.78
N ASN A 340 33.47 -33.61 -31.03
CA ASN A 340 33.99 -34.90 -31.47
C ASN A 340 33.17 -35.48 -32.63
N LEU A 341 31.84 -35.35 -32.56
CA LEU A 341 30.92 -35.78 -33.62
C LEU A 341 31.06 -34.96 -34.91
N SER A 342 31.43 -33.67 -34.83
CA SER A 342 31.64 -32.84 -36.02
C SER A 342 32.67 -33.44 -36.99
N SER A 343 33.76 -34.02 -36.46
CA SER A 343 34.80 -34.69 -37.28
C SER A 343 34.31 -35.98 -37.96
N HIS A 344 33.43 -36.74 -37.29
CA HIS A 344 32.84 -37.99 -37.80
C HIS A 344 31.72 -37.72 -38.83
N ALA A 345 30.98 -36.62 -38.67
CA ALA A 345 29.99 -36.16 -39.64
C ALA A 345 30.67 -35.61 -40.92
N VAL A 346 31.68 -34.74 -40.77
CA VAL A 346 32.37 -34.09 -41.91
C VAL A 346 33.02 -35.10 -42.86
N THR A 347 33.62 -36.17 -42.34
CA THR A 347 34.25 -37.22 -43.17
C THR A 347 33.28 -38.01 -44.05
N THR A 348 31.98 -38.02 -43.72
CA THR A 348 30.94 -38.71 -44.51
C THR A 348 30.13 -37.76 -45.38
N VAL A 349 29.91 -36.53 -44.92
CA VAL A 349 29.19 -35.50 -45.68
C VAL A 349 30.07 -34.87 -46.77
N GLY A 350 31.40 -34.98 -46.69
CA GLY A 350 32.33 -34.71 -47.80
C GLY A 350 32.48 -33.25 -48.23
N LYS A 351 31.67 -32.34 -47.68
CA LYS A 351 31.74 -30.88 -47.86
C LYS A 351 31.63 -30.15 -46.51
N PRO A 352 32.36 -29.04 -46.31
CA PRO A 352 32.15 -28.16 -45.16
C PRO A 352 30.78 -27.46 -45.26
N GLU A 353 30.27 -26.99 -44.12
CA GLU A 353 28.90 -26.44 -43.96
C GLU A 353 28.60 -25.28 -44.92
N ASN A 354 29.58 -24.41 -45.16
CA ASN A 354 29.52 -23.26 -46.07
C ASN A 354 29.52 -23.59 -47.57
N GLU A 355 29.64 -24.87 -47.98
CA GLU A 355 29.67 -25.31 -49.38
C GLU A 355 28.49 -26.22 -49.78
N ARG A 356 27.52 -26.37 -48.87
CA ARG A 356 26.30 -27.16 -49.05
C ARG A 356 25.16 -26.28 -49.55
N ASP A 357 24.26 -26.87 -50.35
CA ASP A 357 22.94 -26.27 -50.61
C ASP A 357 21.92 -26.79 -49.58
N ASP A 358 20.82 -26.05 -49.39
CA ASP A 358 19.75 -26.33 -48.42
C ASP A 358 19.13 -27.74 -48.53
N ASN A 359 19.38 -28.46 -49.63
CA ASN A 359 18.82 -29.77 -49.90
C ASN A 359 19.90 -30.88 -49.92
N TYR A 360 21.17 -30.55 -49.67
CA TYR A 360 22.31 -31.45 -49.82
C TYR A 360 22.24 -32.65 -48.86
N LEU A 361 21.94 -32.40 -47.59
CA LEU A 361 21.81 -33.46 -46.58
C LEU A 361 20.60 -34.37 -46.87
N ASN A 362 19.47 -33.81 -47.32
CA ASN A 362 18.30 -34.60 -47.73
C ASN A 362 18.59 -35.49 -48.95
N GLN A 363 19.36 -34.99 -49.93
CA GLN A 363 19.80 -35.78 -51.09
C GLN A 363 20.74 -36.92 -50.68
N LEU A 364 21.69 -36.68 -49.77
CA LEU A 364 22.55 -37.72 -49.21
C LEU A 364 21.75 -38.75 -48.41
N LEU A 365 20.84 -38.30 -47.54
CA LEU A 365 19.98 -39.15 -46.73
C LEU A 365 19.17 -40.11 -47.62
N LYS A 366 18.55 -39.58 -48.67
CA LYS A 366 17.84 -40.39 -49.66
C LYS A 366 18.76 -41.38 -50.37
N ARG A 367 19.92 -40.93 -50.87
CA ARG A 367 20.88 -41.78 -51.58
C ARG A 367 21.34 -42.98 -50.74
N TYR A 368 21.68 -42.76 -49.47
CA TYR A 368 22.12 -43.84 -48.58
C TYR A 368 20.97 -44.74 -48.11
N SER A 369 19.76 -44.19 -47.99
CA SER A 369 18.54 -44.98 -47.73
C SER A 369 18.22 -45.91 -48.91
N ASP A 370 18.26 -45.38 -50.14
CA ASP A 370 18.03 -46.13 -51.38
C ASP A 370 19.11 -47.21 -51.61
N SER A 371 20.35 -47.00 -51.12
CA SER A 371 21.44 -48.00 -51.18
C SER A 371 21.48 -48.98 -50.00
N GLY A 372 20.60 -48.82 -48.99
CA GLY A 372 20.60 -49.64 -47.78
C GLY A 372 21.79 -49.43 -46.83
N ASP A 373 22.53 -48.32 -46.96
CA ASP A 373 23.71 -48.01 -46.15
C ASP A 373 23.32 -47.31 -44.84
N SER A 374 22.89 -48.12 -43.87
CA SER A 374 22.38 -47.63 -42.59
C SER A 374 23.41 -46.81 -41.79
N VAL A 375 24.71 -47.11 -41.88
CA VAL A 375 25.75 -46.36 -41.16
C VAL A 375 25.86 -44.94 -41.70
N ASN A 376 25.85 -44.78 -43.03
CA ASN A 376 25.88 -43.44 -43.62
C ASN A 376 24.54 -42.69 -43.47
N VAL A 377 23.39 -43.38 -43.44
CA VAL A 377 22.11 -42.78 -43.00
C VAL A 377 22.21 -42.21 -41.58
N ALA A 378 22.82 -42.94 -40.63
CA ALA A 378 23.01 -42.46 -39.25
C ALA A 378 23.92 -41.22 -39.18
N ARG A 379 25.00 -41.20 -39.97
CA ARG A 379 25.93 -40.05 -40.05
C ARG A 379 25.35 -38.82 -40.76
N VAL A 380 24.42 -39.00 -41.69
CA VAL A 380 23.68 -37.86 -42.27
C VAL A 380 22.67 -37.29 -41.27
N ASN A 381 21.92 -38.14 -40.55
CA ASN A 381 21.07 -37.69 -39.44
C ASN A 381 21.90 -36.95 -38.38
N LEU A 382 23.07 -37.46 -38.02
CA LEU A 382 24.01 -36.79 -37.11
C LEU A 382 24.36 -35.37 -37.58
N ALA A 383 24.68 -35.19 -38.86
CA ALA A 383 24.98 -33.88 -39.43
C ALA A 383 23.77 -32.92 -39.39
N MET A 384 22.57 -33.41 -39.73
CA MET A 384 21.32 -32.65 -39.65
C MET A 384 20.98 -32.25 -38.20
N GLY A 385 21.27 -33.11 -37.22
CA GLY A 385 21.11 -32.82 -35.80
C GLY A 385 22.05 -31.71 -35.31
N ILE A 386 23.32 -31.72 -35.75
CA ILE A 386 24.29 -30.65 -35.43
C ILE A 386 23.85 -29.32 -36.06
N GLU A 387 23.39 -29.34 -37.32
CA GLU A 387 22.95 -28.13 -38.02
C GLU A 387 21.68 -27.53 -37.37
N ALA A 388 20.68 -28.35 -37.04
CA ALA A 388 19.51 -27.94 -36.27
C ALA A 388 19.89 -27.39 -34.88
N TYR A 389 20.86 -28.01 -34.19
CA TYR A 389 21.36 -27.53 -32.90
C TYR A 389 22.01 -26.14 -33.02
N ASN A 390 22.86 -25.92 -34.03
CA ASN A 390 23.48 -24.61 -34.31
C ASN A 390 22.41 -23.55 -34.63
N GLN A 391 21.33 -23.93 -35.33
CA GLN A 391 20.16 -23.09 -35.59
C GLN A 391 19.22 -22.93 -34.38
N HIS A 392 19.57 -23.47 -33.20
CA HIS A 392 18.78 -23.45 -31.96
C HIS A 392 17.40 -24.17 -32.07
N GLN A 393 17.25 -25.06 -33.05
CA GLN A 393 16.06 -25.89 -33.27
C GLN A 393 16.16 -27.20 -32.46
N TYR A 394 16.15 -27.09 -31.13
CA TYR A 394 16.54 -28.18 -30.23
C TYR A 394 15.67 -29.45 -30.35
N ASP A 395 14.35 -29.35 -30.50
CA ASP A 395 13.51 -30.55 -30.63
C ASP A 395 13.79 -31.29 -31.96
N GLN A 396 13.98 -30.57 -33.06
CA GLN A 396 14.36 -31.16 -34.36
C GLN A 396 15.76 -31.79 -34.31
N ALA A 397 16.71 -31.16 -33.61
CA ALA A 397 18.02 -31.74 -33.35
C ALA A 397 17.90 -33.07 -32.58
N VAL A 398 17.11 -33.09 -31.50
CA VAL A 398 16.87 -34.29 -30.68
C VAL A 398 16.33 -35.46 -31.50
N ASP A 399 15.40 -35.22 -32.44
CA ASP A 399 14.84 -36.28 -33.26
C ASP A 399 15.88 -36.88 -34.23
N TYR A 400 16.69 -36.04 -34.88
CA TYR A 400 17.80 -36.53 -35.73
C TYR A 400 18.86 -37.30 -34.92
N PHE A 401 19.26 -36.80 -33.74
CA PHE A 401 20.22 -37.51 -32.87
C PHE A 401 19.64 -38.83 -32.33
N ARG A 402 18.34 -38.90 -32.02
CA ARG A 402 17.68 -40.16 -31.59
C ARG A 402 17.70 -41.22 -32.70
N GLU A 403 17.44 -40.83 -33.94
CA GLU A 403 17.46 -41.77 -35.07
C GLU A 403 18.89 -42.24 -35.37
N ALA A 404 19.88 -41.34 -35.32
CA ALA A 404 21.30 -41.71 -35.40
C ALA A 404 21.69 -42.70 -34.29
N TYR A 405 21.33 -42.43 -33.02
CA TYR A 405 21.58 -43.33 -31.88
C TYR A 405 20.98 -44.73 -32.10
N ARG A 406 19.73 -44.78 -32.57
CA ARG A 406 19.01 -46.04 -32.86
C ARG A 406 19.75 -46.85 -33.93
N ILE A 407 20.12 -46.21 -35.04
CA ILE A 407 20.77 -46.91 -36.16
C ILE A 407 22.18 -47.37 -35.79
N PHE A 408 23.00 -46.53 -35.15
CA PHE A 408 24.34 -46.93 -34.68
C PHE A 408 24.28 -48.13 -33.72
N GLY A 409 23.26 -48.18 -32.84
CA GLY A 409 22.99 -49.35 -32.01
C GLY A 409 22.70 -50.62 -32.81
N THR A 410 21.83 -50.54 -33.83
CA THR A 410 21.56 -51.71 -34.70
C THR A 410 22.74 -52.13 -35.57
N ALA A 411 23.65 -51.20 -35.89
CA ALA A 411 24.86 -51.45 -36.67
C ALA A 411 26.07 -51.92 -35.83
N GLY A 412 25.95 -52.01 -34.50
CA GLY A 412 27.05 -52.37 -33.60
C GLY A 412 28.12 -51.28 -33.44
N MET A 413 27.83 -50.04 -33.86
CA MET A 413 28.73 -48.89 -33.82
C MET A 413 28.73 -48.25 -32.41
N THR A 414 29.16 -49.00 -31.40
CA THR A 414 29.02 -48.63 -29.97
C THR A 414 29.67 -47.30 -29.58
N GLU A 415 30.71 -46.87 -30.30
CA GLU A 415 31.46 -45.63 -30.03
C GLU A 415 30.72 -44.39 -30.52
N ASP A 416 30.28 -44.40 -31.79
CA ASP A 416 29.37 -43.39 -32.34
C ASP A 416 28.08 -43.34 -31.51
N GLN A 417 27.53 -44.51 -31.12
CA GLN A 417 26.35 -44.60 -30.26
C GLN A 417 26.56 -43.95 -28.88
N ALA A 418 27.73 -44.12 -28.26
CA ALA A 418 28.07 -43.50 -26.98
C ALA A 418 28.17 -41.97 -27.10
N ALA A 419 28.86 -41.48 -28.13
CA ALA A 419 29.04 -40.04 -28.37
C ALA A 419 27.71 -39.33 -28.68
N VAL A 420 26.82 -39.98 -29.43
CA VAL A 420 25.46 -39.46 -29.68
C VAL A 420 24.62 -39.43 -28.39
N ALA A 421 24.72 -40.46 -27.54
CA ALA A 421 24.04 -40.44 -26.24
C ALA A 421 24.57 -39.34 -25.32
N GLU A 422 25.88 -39.08 -25.30
CA GLU A 422 26.46 -37.98 -24.53
C GLU A 422 25.94 -36.63 -25.05
N SER A 423 25.88 -36.46 -26.37
CA SER A 423 25.41 -35.21 -26.99
C SER A 423 23.91 -34.98 -26.82
N LEU A 424 23.08 -36.04 -26.81
CA LEU A 424 21.70 -35.95 -26.35
C LEU A 424 21.63 -35.49 -24.89
N GLY A 425 22.54 -35.98 -24.04
CA GLY A 425 22.72 -35.50 -22.66
C GLY A 425 23.02 -34.00 -22.59
N ASP A 426 23.99 -33.51 -23.37
CA ASP A 426 24.37 -32.09 -23.46
C ASP A 426 23.20 -31.21 -23.97
N ILE A 427 22.44 -31.69 -24.95
CA ILE A 427 21.26 -30.98 -25.50
C ILE A 427 20.15 -30.90 -24.45
N PHE A 428 19.77 -32.01 -23.82
CA PHE A 428 18.76 -31.98 -22.76
C PHE A 428 19.21 -31.15 -21.55
N PHE A 429 20.51 -31.08 -21.25
CA PHE A 429 21.04 -30.18 -20.23
C PHE A 429 20.85 -28.72 -20.61
N SER A 430 21.15 -28.37 -21.87
CA SER A 430 20.98 -27.03 -22.44
C SER A 430 19.50 -26.60 -22.51
N MET A 431 18.58 -27.57 -22.64
CA MET A 431 17.13 -27.37 -22.57
C MET A 431 16.58 -27.37 -21.13
N TYR A 432 17.42 -27.37 -20.09
CA TYR A 432 17.03 -27.47 -18.67
C TYR A 432 16.24 -28.75 -18.32
N ARG A 433 16.21 -29.76 -19.20
CA ARG A 433 15.53 -31.05 -19.02
C ARG A 433 16.45 -32.05 -18.30
N TYR A 434 16.87 -31.69 -17.08
CA TYR A 434 17.94 -32.34 -16.33
C TYR A 434 17.75 -33.85 -16.07
N SER A 435 16.52 -34.31 -15.81
CA SER A 435 16.24 -35.75 -15.64
C SER A 435 16.57 -36.54 -16.91
N ALA A 436 16.12 -36.05 -18.08
CA ALA A 436 16.41 -36.68 -19.37
C ALA A 436 17.91 -36.62 -19.70
N SER A 437 18.55 -35.48 -19.42
CA SER A 437 20.00 -35.32 -19.55
C SER A 437 20.77 -36.37 -18.75
N SER A 438 20.39 -36.57 -17.47
CA SER A 438 21.00 -37.56 -16.60
C SER A 438 20.87 -38.99 -17.13
N GLU A 439 19.71 -39.37 -17.66
CA GLU A 439 19.51 -40.68 -18.30
C GLU A 439 20.42 -40.88 -19.52
N TRP A 440 20.53 -39.88 -20.39
CA TRP A 440 21.33 -39.96 -21.61
C TRP A 440 22.84 -40.03 -21.29
N TYR A 441 23.32 -39.27 -20.31
CA TYR A 441 24.68 -39.44 -19.79
C TYR A 441 24.89 -40.81 -19.13
N SER A 442 23.91 -41.34 -18.38
CA SER A 442 24.01 -42.71 -17.82
C SER A 442 24.10 -43.78 -18.92
N LYS A 443 23.36 -43.64 -20.03
CA LYS A 443 23.46 -44.51 -21.21
C LYS A 443 24.85 -44.42 -21.86
N ALA A 444 25.35 -43.20 -22.10
CA ALA A 444 26.68 -42.96 -22.68
C ALA A 444 27.81 -43.53 -21.81
N SER A 445 27.78 -43.28 -20.50
CA SER A 445 28.73 -43.86 -19.53
C SER A 445 28.73 -45.40 -19.55
N GLY A 446 27.55 -46.02 -19.66
CA GLY A 446 27.43 -47.48 -19.84
C GLY A 446 28.07 -48.00 -21.13
N LEU A 447 27.89 -47.30 -22.25
CA LEU A 447 28.48 -47.65 -23.54
C LEU A 447 30.02 -47.48 -23.54
N TYR A 448 30.55 -46.39 -22.95
CA TYR A 448 31.99 -46.22 -22.75
C TYR A 448 32.58 -47.29 -21.81
N THR A 449 31.83 -47.72 -20.79
CA THR A 449 32.23 -48.84 -19.92
C THR A 449 32.36 -50.16 -20.70
N LEU A 450 31.42 -50.46 -21.60
CA LEU A 450 31.49 -51.65 -22.49
C LEU A 450 32.70 -51.60 -23.43
N LYS A 451 33.07 -50.41 -23.90
CA LYS A 451 34.28 -50.15 -24.70
C LYS A 451 35.60 -50.19 -23.90
N LYS A 452 35.54 -50.29 -22.56
CA LYS A 452 36.67 -50.18 -21.62
C LYS A 452 37.34 -48.79 -21.59
N GLU A 453 36.62 -47.76 -22.00
CA GLU A 453 37.06 -46.35 -21.91
C GLU A 453 36.68 -45.79 -20.54
N THR A 454 37.37 -46.27 -19.49
CA THR A 454 37.03 -46.01 -18.08
C THR A 454 36.98 -44.54 -17.72
N ASP A 455 37.89 -43.74 -18.28
CA ASP A 455 38.06 -42.34 -17.89
C ASP A 455 36.93 -41.49 -18.48
N LYS A 456 36.57 -41.74 -19.75
CA LYS A 456 35.37 -41.15 -20.37
C LYS A 456 34.10 -41.63 -19.66
N ALA A 457 33.99 -42.93 -19.35
CA ALA A 457 32.84 -43.47 -18.64
C ALA A 457 32.64 -42.80 -17.27
N THR A 458 33.73 -42.50 -16.56
CA THR A 458 33.72 -41.82 -15.25
C THR A 458 33.40 -40.33 -15.38
N SER A 459 33.99 -39.63 -16.37
CA SER A 459 33.68 -38.23 -16.68
C SER A 459 32.21 -38.02 -17.05
N VAL A 460 31.65 -38.87 -17.92
CA VAL A 460 30.23 -38.81 -18.31
C VAL A 460 29.31 -39.26 -17.18
N LEU A 461 29.76 -40.15 -16.27
CA LEU A 461 29.02 -40.47 -15.05
C LEU A 461 28.95 -39.26 -14.10
N LEU A 462 30.01 -38.44 -14.02
CA LEU A 462 29.98 -37.19 -13.26
C LEU A 462 28.97 -36.20 -13.85
N LYS A 463 28.94 -36.00 -15.18
CA LYS A 463 27.88 -35.22 -15.86
C LYS A 463 26.48 -35.74 -15.54
N SER A 464 26.29 -37.07 -15.48
CA SER A 464 25.02 -37.70 -15.09
C SER A 464 24.65 -37.42 -13.63
N ALA A 465 25.62 -37.38 -12.72
CA ALA A 465 25.43 -37.04 -11.31
C ALA A 465 25.04 -35.56 -11.15
N ASP A 466 25.76 -34.64 -11.81
CA ASP A 466 25.45 -33.21 -11.83
C ASP A 466 24.04 -32.95 -12.39
N ALA A 467 23.66 -33.62 -13.48
CA ALA A 467 22.31 -33.53 -14.02
C ALA A 467 21.24 -34.11 -13.07
N SER A 468 21.56 -35.12 -12.25
CA SER A 468 20.64 -35.62 -11.20
C SER A 468 20.47 -34.59 -10.07
N TYR A 469 21.57 -33.95 -9.69
CA TYR A 469 21.57 -32.90 -8.67
C TYR A 469 20.72 -31.70 -9.12
N GLN A 470 20.92 -31.23 -10.36
CA GLN A 470 20.13 -30.12 -10.92
C GLN A 470 18.64 -30.47 -11.13
N SER A 471 18.29 -31.75 -11.27
CA SER A 471 16.88 -32.18 -11.28
C SER A 471 16.24 -32.29 -9.89
N GLY A 472 16.99 -32.06 -8.81
CA GLY A 472 16.54 -32.28 -7.43
C GLY A 472 16.52 -33.75 -6.99
N ASP A 473 17.03 -34.67 -7.82
CA ASP A 473 17.14 -36.09 -7.49
C ASP A 473 18.44 -36.35 -6.73
N PHE A 474 18.47 -35.86 -5.48
CA PHE A 474 19.64 -35.93 -4.61
C PHE A 474 20.06 -37.38 -4.30
N SER A 475 19.12 -38.33 -4.27
CA SER A 475 19.41 -39.74 -4.02
C SER A 475 20.20 -40.37 -5.18
N ASN A 476 19.77 -40.17 -6.43
CA ASN A 476 20.54 -40.66 -7.57
C ASN A 476 21.83 -39.84 -7.80
N ALA A 477 21.82 -38.54 -7.51
CA ALA A 477 23.05 -37.72 -7.54
C ALA A 477 24.11 -38.28 -6.58
N LEU A 478 23.75 -38.49 -5.31
CA LEU A 478 24.64 -39.03 -4.29
C LEU A 478 25.17 -40.42 -4.67
N ALA A 479 24.31 -41.32 -5.16
CA ALA A 479 24.72 -42.65 -5.59
C ALA A 479 25.73 -42.62 -6.76
N LYS A 480 25.52 -41.73 -7.74
CA LYS A 480 26.43 -41.55 -8.89
C LYS A 480 27.73 -40.88 -8.46
N TYR A 481 27.69 -39.84 -7.63
CA TYR A 481 28.88 -39.18 -7.07
C TYR A 481 29.74 -40.15 -6.26
N MET A 482 29.15 -40.94 -5.36
CA MET A 482 29.88 -41.97 -4.59
C MET A 482 30.51 -43.04 -5.51
N LYS A 483 29.85 -43.38 -6.62
CA LYS A 483 30.41 -44.28 -7.63
C LYS A 483 31.63 -43.65 -8.35
N VAL A 484 31.57 -42.35 -8.69
CA VAL A 484 32.72 -41.61 -9.25
C VAL A 484 33.89 -41.58 -8.25
N VAL A 485 33.64 -41.24 -6.97
CA VAL A 485 34.69 -41.26 -5.91
C VAL A 485 35.41 -42.61 -5.85
N ASN A 486 34.66 -43.72 -5.92
CA ASN A 486 35.22 -45.08 -5.88
C ASN A 486 35.97 -45.50 -7.16
N GLN A 487 35.78 -44.78 -8.27
CA GLN A 487 36.42 -45.06 -9.57
C GLN A 487 37.60 -44.13 -9.86
N SER A 488 37.71 -42.99 -9.18
CA SER A 488 38.81 -42.04 -9.35
C SER A 488 40.12 -42.50 -8.68
N GLU A 489 41.25 -42.09 -9.25
CA GLU A 489 42.56 -42.31 -8.64
C GLU A 489 42.72 -41.52 -7.34
N LYS A 490 43.53 -42.02 -6.41
CA LYS A 490 43.84 -41.36 -5.12
C LYS A 490 44.53 -39.99 -5.26
N THR A 491 45.04 -39.68 -6.45
CA THR A 491 45.74 -38.46 -6.85
C THR A 491 44.85 -37.44 -7.55
N ALA A 492 43.60 -37.77 -7.87
CA ALA A 492 42.65 -36.83 -8.46
C ALA A 492 42.23 -35.75 -7.45
N ASP A 493 42.02 -34.51 -7.90
CA ASP A 493 41.33 -33.51 -7.07
C ASP A 493 39.84 -33.85 -7.01
N LEU A 494 39.41 -34.36 -5.87
CA LEU A 494 38.01 -34.72 -5.58
C LEU A 494 37.31 -33.63 -4.76
N SER A 495 37.88 -32.43 -4.64
CA SER A 495 37.35 -31.36 -3.78
C SER A 495 35.93 -30.96 -4.16
N SER A 496 35.67 -30.64 -5.44
CA SER A 496 34.33 -30.26 -5.91
C SER A 496 33.31 -31.38 -5.71
N LEU A 497 33.73 -32.63 -5.92
CA LEU A 497 32.90 -33.82 -5.74
C LEU A 497 32.51 -34.04 -4.27
N TYR A 498 33.49 -33.95 -3.35
CA TYR A 498 33.23 -34.00 -1.91
C TYR A 498 32.40 -32.81 -1.43
N ASN A 499 32.58 -31.62 -2.01
CA ASN A 499 31.76 -30.45 -1.69
C ASN A 499 30.29 -30.66 -2.12
N SER A 500 30.04 -31.13 -3.36
CA SER A 500 28.68 -31.46 -3.83
C SER A 500 28.00 -32.55 -2.98
N ILE A 501 28.75 -33.58 -2.56
CA ILE A 501 28.25 -34.59 -1.62
C ILE A 501 27.91 -33.95 -0.27
N GLY A 502 28.77 -33.06 0.25
CA GLY A 502 28.53 -32.31 1.48
C GLY A 502 27.27 -31.43 1.40
N VAL A 503 27.00 -30.80 0.25
CA VAL A 503 25.78 -30.02 0.01
C VAL A 503 24.54 -30.91 0.04
N ILE A 504 24.56 -32.09 -0.58
CA ILE A 504 23.44 -33.05 -0.51
C ILE A 504 23.14 -33.44 0.95
N TYR A 505 24.16 -33.69 1.77
CA TYR A 505 23.97 -33.97 3.20
C TYR A 505 23.48 -32.75 3.99
N PHE A 506 23.90 -31.53 3.63
CA PHE A 506 23.41 -30.30 4.24
C PHE A 506 21.92 -30.05 3.95
N GLU A 507 21.51 -30.16 2.68
CA GLU A 507 20.11 -29.98 2.25
C GLU A 507 19.16 -31.07 2.83
N SER A 508 19.69 -32.25 3.15
CA SER A 508 18.95 -33.31 3.84
C SER A 508 19.00 -33.23 5.38
N GLY A 509 19.68 -32.22 5.93
CA GLY A 509 19.77 -31.98 7.39
C GLY A 509 20.78 -32.86 8.14
N ASP A 510 21.56 -33.69 7.46
CA ASP A 510 22.63 -34.49 8.07
C ASP A 510 23.93 -33.68 8.12
N TYR A 511 23.96 -32.73 9.05
CA TYR A 511 25.09 -31.82 9.25
C TYR A 511 26.40 -32.54 9.64
N ASN A 512 26.32 -33.74 10.21
CA ASN A 512 27.49 -34.54 10.57
C ASN A 512 28.20 -35.10 9.32
N ASN A 513 27.44 -35.71 8.40
CA ASN A 513 28.02 -36.13 7.12
C ASN A 513 28.38 -34.93 6.24
N ALA A 514 27.61 -33.84 6.27
CA ALA A 514 27.97 -32.61 5.56
C ALA A 514 29.36 -32.09 5.97
N LEU A 515 29.62 -31.90 7.27
CA LEU A 515 30.93 -31.48 7.78
C LEU A 515 32.04 -32.45 7.39
N LYS A 516 31.83 -33.75 7.53
CA LYS A 516 32.80 -34.79 7.15
C LYS A 516 33.20 -34.68 5.69
N TYR A 517 32.25 -34.45 4.78
CA TYR A 517 32.53 -34.32 3.35
C TYR A 517 33.11 -32.95 2.97
N TYR A 518 32.71 -31.86 3.64
CA TYR A 518 33.38 -30.56 3.48
C TYR A 518 34.84 -30.59 3.97
N ASP A 519 35.15 -31.28 5.07
CA ASP A 519 36.52 -31.48 5.55
C ASP A 519 37.37 -32.32 4.57
N LEU A 520 36.78 -33.33 3.92
CA LEU A 520 37.44 -34.08 2.85
C LEU A 520 37.68 -33.18 1.62
N SER A 521 36.73 -32.30 1.30
CA SER A 521 36.89 -31.31 0.23
C SER A 521 38.02 -30.32 0.51
N VAL A 522 38.05 -29.73 1.72
CA VAL A 522 39.14 -28.84 2.19
C VAL A 522 40.50 -29.51 2.00
N LYS A 523 40.67 -30.75 2.49
CA LYS A 523 41.93 -31.49 2.38
C LYS A 523 42.33 -31.79 0.93
N SER A 524 41.36 -32.16 0.08
CA SER A 524 41.60 -32.36 -1.36
C SER A 524 42.03 -31.06 -2.03
N ALA A 525 41.33 -29.96 -1.74
CA ALA A 525 41.59 -28.66 -2.33
C ALA A 525 42.94 -28.08 -1.88
N GLU A 526 43.34 -28.28 -0.62
CA GLU A 526 44.66 -27.89 -0.13
C GLU A 526 45.77 -28.67 -0.83
N ASN A 527 45.63 -30.00 -0.94
CA ASN A 527 46.59 -30.86 -1.65
C ASN A 527 46.71 -30.51 -3.15
N ALA A 528 45.59 -30.16 -3.79
CA ALA A 528 45.53 -29.78 -5.20
C ALA A 528 45.89 -28.31 -5.47
N GLY A 529 46.06 -27.48 -4.44
CA GLY A 529 46.24 -26.02 -4.59
C GLY A 529 44.98 -25.28 -5.09
N ASN A 530 43.80 -25.91 -5.02
CA ASN A 530 42.53 -25.39 -5.51
C ASN A 530 41.92 -24.36 -4.53
N VAL A 531 42.48 -23.14 -4.54
CA VAL A 531 42.08 -22.04 -3.62
C VAL A 531 40.59 -21.69 -3.73
N LYS A 532 39.97 -21.87 -4.90
CA LYS A 532 38.54 -21.60 -5.11
C LYS A 532 37.68 -22.59 -4.33
N GLU A 533 37.93 -23.89 -4.49
CA GLU A 533 37.12 -24.93 -3.86
C GLU A 533 37.37 -25.04 -2.35
N LEU A 534 38.61 -24.80 -1.92
CA LEU A 534 38.95 -24.60 -0.51
C LEU A 534 38.06 -23.52 0.11
N ALA A 535 37.96 -22.36 -0.55
CA ALA A 535 37.16 -21.26 -0.03
C ALA A 535 35.65 -21.52 -0.09
N MET A 536 35.15 -22.27 -1.08
CA MET A 536 33.75 -22.70 -1.14
C MET A 536 33.42 -23.66 0.01
N SER A 537 34.28 -24.64 0.26
CA SER A 537 34.12 -25.61 1.35
C SER A 537 34.17 -24.94 2.73
N LEU A 538 35.09 -23.99 2.94
CA LEU A 538 35.11 -23.16 4.15
C LEU A 538 33.82 -22.36 4.34
N ASN A 539 33.19 -21.86 3.26
CA ASN A 539 31.89 -21.21 3.37
C ASN A 539 30.81 -22.19 3.84
N ASN A 540 30.80 -23.40 3.29
CA ASN A 540 29.77 -24.39 3.58
C ASN A 540 29.91 -24.99 4.99
N ILE A 541 31.14 -25.12 5.52
CA ILE A 541 31.38 -25.37 6.96
C ILE A 541 30.81 -24.22 7.80
N GLY A 542 30.97 -22.97 7.36
CA GLY A 542 30.33 -21.80 7.97
C GLY A 542 28.79 -21.89 7.99
N ASN A 543 28.17 -22.40 6.93
CA ASN A 543 26.71 -22.63 6.88
C ASN A 543 26.28 -23.66 7.94
N VAL A 544 26.99 -24.79 8.06
CA VAL A 544 26.71 -25.77 9.13
C VAL A 544 26.83 -25.12 10.51
N LYS A 545 27.89 -24.34 10.77
CA LYS A 545 28.08 -23.68 12.06
C LYS A 545 27.01 -22.62 12.36
N TYR A 546 26.40 -22.02 11.33
CA TYR A 546 25.27 -21.13 11.49
C TYR A 546 23.98 -21.87 11.87
N GLU A 547 23.71 -23.05 11.29
CA GLU A 547 22.58 -23.92 11.69
C GLU A 547 22.78 -24.55 13.08
N ASP A 548 24.02 -24.92 13.44
CA ASP A 548 24.43 -25.30 14.81
C ASP A 548 24.28 -24.14 15.83
N GLN A 549 23.94 -22.92 15.38
CA GLN A 549 23.89 -21.67 16.16
C GLN A 549 25.24 -21.22 16.76
N ASP A 550 26.36 -21.83 16.34
CA ASP A 550 27.73 -21.37 16.63
C ASP A 550 28.13 -20.24 15.67
N TYR A 551 27.50 -19.08 15.90
CA TYR A 551 27.71 -17.86 15.13
C TYR A 551 29.16 -17.37 15.11
N ASN A 552 29.94 -17.65 16.17
CA ASN A 552 31.34 -17.26 16.23
C ASN A 552 32.21 -18.09 15.29
N SER A 553 32.04 -19.43 15.29
CA SER A 553 32.70 -20.29 14.32
C SER A 553 32.23 -19.99 12.89
N ALA A 554 30.93 -19.76 12.68
CA ALA A 554 30.40 -19.37 11.36
C ALA A 554 31.09 -18.11 10.81
N LEU A 555 31.18 -17.03 11.61
CA LEU A 555 31.90 -15.81 11.23
C LEU A 555 33.39 -16.06 10.92
N SER A 556 34.06 -16.92 11.69
CA SER A 556 35.46 -17.30 11.44
C SER A 556 35.62 -17.99 10.08
N TYR A 557 34.79 -19.00 9.80
CA TYR A 557 34.85 -19.76 8.54
C TYR A 557 34.45 -18.91 7.32
N TYR A 558 33.42 -18.06 7.43
CA TYR A 558 33.07 -17.10 6.38
C TYR A 558 34.19 -16.07 6.16
N GLY A 559 34.82 -15.55 7.21
CA GLY A 559 35.95 -14.62 7.10
C GLY A 559 37.17 -15.24 6.41
N GLN A 560 37.49 -16.50 6.72
CA GLN A 560 38.52 -17.26 6.02
C GLN A 560 38.16 -17.46 4.53
N SER A 561 36.90 -17.79 4.23
CA SER A 561 36.38 -17.90 2.85
C SER A 561 36.55 -16.57 2.08
N VAL A 562 36.12 -15.43 2.66
CA VAL A 562 36.30 -14.09 2.05
C VAL A 562 37.77 -13.81 1.76
N SER A 563 38.68 -14.08 2.71
CA SER A 563 40.11 -13.86 2.53
C SER A 563 40.69 -14.67 1.35
N LYS A 564 40.39 -15.98 1.30
CA LYS A 564 40.82 -16.84 0.19
C LYS A 564 40.23 -16.39 -1.16
N LYS A 565 38.93 -16.09 -1.22
CA LYS A 565 38.27 -15.59 -2.46
C LYS A 565 38.79 -14.24 -2.92
N THR A 566 39.16 -13.36 -1.99
CA THR A 566 39.79 -12.06 -2.30
C THR A 566 41.17 -12.25 -2.93
N SER A 567 41.96 -13.24 -2.49
CA SER A 567 43.28 -13.54 -3.07
C SER A 567 43.25 -14.00 -4.54
N ILE A 568 42.07 -14.38 -5.05
CA ILE A 568 41.83 -14.83 -6.43
C ILE A 568 40.78 -13.98 -7.18
N ASP A 569 40.44 -12.78 -6.67
CA ASP A 569 39.40 -11.87 -7.20
C ASP A 569 38.05 -12.53 -7.54
N TYR A 570 37.63 -13.55 -6.76
CA TYR A 570 36.39 -14.29 -7.02
C TYR A 570 35.15 -13.55 -6.48
N LYS A 571 34.83 -12.41 -7.10
CA LYS A 571 33.77 -11.46 -6.70
C LYS A 571 32.42 -12.11 -6.36
N ALA A 572 31.95 -13.04 -7.19
CA ALA A 572 30.69 -13.76 -6.94
C ALA A 572 30.73 -14.57 -5.63
N GLY A 573 31.85 -15.25 -5.37
CA GLY A 573 32.03 -15.99 -4.12
C GLY A 573 32.19 -15.09 -2.90
N ILE A 574 32.83 -13.92 -3.05
CA ILE A 574 32.98 -12.91 -1.99
C ILE A 574 31.59 -12.41 -1.56
N ALA A 575 30.71 -12.11 -2.53
CA ALA A 575 29.35 -11.70 -2.26
C ALA A 575 28.58 -12.72 -1.41
N VAL A 576 28.61 -14.02 -1.76
CA VAL A 576 27.97 -15.09 -0.98
C VAL A 576 28.43 -15.09 0.49
N SER A 577 29.74 -15.05 0.73
CA SER A 577 30.26 -15.09 2.11
C SER A 577 29.93 -13.84 2.92
N LEU A 578 29.93 -12.65 2.29
CA LEU A 578 29.49 -11.41 2.94
C LEU A 578 27.99 -11.42 3.25
N HIS A 579 27.16 -12.00 2.36
CA HIS A 579 25.73 -12.18 2.62
C HIS A 579 25.49 -13.10 3.83
N ASN A 580 26.24 -14.20 3.94
CA ASN A 580 26.12 -15.13 5.06
C ASN A 580 26.61 -14.51 6.39
N ILE A 581 27.64 -13.67 6.36
CA ILE A 581 28.04 -12.83 7.51
C ILE A 581 26.90 -11.86 7.88
N GLY A 582 26.25 -11.23 6.90
CA GLY A 582 25.05 -10.41 7.10
C GLY A 582 23.91 -11.19 7.79
N ASN A 583 23.68 -12.44 7.40
CA ASN A 583 22.69 -13.32 8.05
C ASN A 583 23.03 -13.64 9.51
N VAL A 584 24.31 -13.86 9.86
CA VAL A 584 24.73 -14.01 11.25
C VAL A 584 24.38 -12.76 12.06
N TYR A 585 24.74 -11.57 11.58
CA TYR A 585 24.45 -10.32 12.28
C TYR A 585 22.95 -10.01 12.36
N ARG A 586 22.18 -10.36 11.33
CA ARG A 586 20.70 -10.25 11.34
C ARG A 586 20.05 -11.18 12.37
N LYS A 587 20.55 -12.42 12.54
CA LYS A 587 20.06 -13.37 13.56
C LYS A 587 20.45 -12.97 14.98
N THR A 588 21.66 -12.43 15.17
CA THR A 588 22.15 -11.97 16.48
C THR A 588 21.65 -10.57 16.88
N GLY A 589 20.96 -9.86 15.99
CA GLY A 589 20.30 -8.58 16.26
C GLY A 589 21.17 -7.34 16.03
N ASP A 590 22.40 -7.48 15.55
CA ASP A 590 23.26 -6.36 15.14
C ASP A 590 22.88 -5.89 13.73
N PHE A 591 21.73 -5.22 13.63
CA PHE A 591 21.17 -4.76 12.36
C PHE A 591 22.07 -3.76 11.62
N THR A 592 22.91 -3.02 12.34
CA THR A 592 23.88 -2.08 11.74
C THR A 592 24.97 -2.83 10.98
N LYS A 593 25.58 -3.87 11.57
CA LYS A 593 26.54 -4.70 10.84
C LYS A 593 25.87 -5.53 9.76
N ALA A 594 24.68 -6.06 10.00
CA ALA A 594 23.92 -6.78 8.98
C ALA A 594 23.75 -5.92 7.71
N LEU A 595 23.35 -4.65 7.88
CA LEU A 595 23.17 -3.70 6.78
C LEU A 595 24.48 -3.47 5.99
N ASP A 596 25.58 -3.19 6.68
CA ASP A 596 26.89 -2.98 6.08
C ASP A 596 27.36 -4.21 5.26
N TYR A 597 27.28 -5.41 5.85
CA TYR A 597 27.68 -6.64 5.17
C TYR A 597 26.78 -7.00 3.97
N TYR A 598 25.46 -6.75 4.04
CA TYR A 598 24.58 -6.91 2.88
C TYR A 598 24.85 -5.87 1.78
N GLN A 599 25.16 -4.61 2.12
CA GLN A 599 25.52 -3.59 1.13
C GLN A 599 26.88 -3.87 0.46
N GLN A 600 27.85 -4.39 1.22
CA GLN A 600 29.11 -4.88 0.65
C GLN A 600 28.87 -6.08 -0.27
N SER A 601 28.02 -7.02 0.15
CA SER A 601 27.62 -8.17 -0.69
C SER A 601 26.93 -7.74 -1.98
N GLU A 602 25.94 -6.84 -1.90
CA GLU A 602 25.24 -6.23 -3.05
C GLU A 602 26.23 -5.68 -4.07
N LYS A 603 27.22 -4.90 -3.61
CA LYS A 603 28.26 -4.31 -4.46
C LYS A 603 29.09 -5.38 -5.21
N PHE A 604 29.51 -6.45 -4.54
CA PHE A 604 30.25 -7.55 -5.18
C PHE A 604 29.35 -8.42 -6.08
N ALA A 605 28.08 -8.62 -5.72
CA ALA A 605 27.11 -9.36 -6.51
C ALA A 605 26.83 -8.64 -7.84
N ILE A 606 26.54 -7.33 -7.80
CA ILE A 606 26.37 -6.48 -8.98
C ILE A 606 27.64 -6.48 -9.84
N ALA A 607 28.83 -6.30 -9.24
CA ALA A 607 30.10 -6.30 -9.96
C ALA A 607 30.46 -7.65 -10.62
N SER A 608 29.83 -8.75 -10.19
CA SER A 608 30.00 -10.08 -10.79
C SER A 608 28.85 -10.52 -11.72
N GLY A 609 27.75 -9.78 -11.75
CA GLY A 609 26.53 -10.14 -12.49
C GLY A 609 25.77 -11.35 -11.90
N ASN A 610 26.12 -11.81 -10.69
CA ASN A 610 25.47 -12.95 -10.05
C ASN A 610 24.05 -12.58 -9.63
N THR A 611 23.06 -13.00 -10.42
CA THR A 611 21.66 -12.58 -10.27
C THR A 611 21.02 -13.14 -8.99
N ASP A 612 21.39 -14.36 -8.59
CA ASP A 612 20.82 -15.04 -7.42
C ASP A 612 21.24 -14.33 -6.11
N VAL A 613 22.52 -13.97 -6.00
CA VAL A 613 23.03 -13.25 -4.82
C VAL A 613 22.54 -11.79 -4.78
N ILE A 614 22.24 -11.18 -5.93
CA ILE A 614 21.56 -9.86 -5.97
C ILE A 614 20.14 -10.00 -5.39
N TYR A 615 19.39 -11.03 -5.81
CA TYR A 615 18.05 -11.31 -5.31
C TYR A 615 18.03 -11.55 -3.78
N GLU A 616 18.89 -12.41 -3.26
CA GLU A 616 18.98 -12.66 -1.81
C GLU A 616 19.32 -11.40 -1.00
N ASN A 617 20.26 -10.57 -1.49
CA ASN A 617 20.58 -9.29 -0.84
C ASN A 617 19.40 -8.32 -0.85
N TYR A 618 18.66 -8.20 -1.94
CA TYR A 618 17.51 -7.28 -1.99
C TYR A 618 16.39 -7.72 -1.03
N GLY A 619 16.13 -9.03 -0.90
CA GLY A 619 15.18 -9.55 0.09
C GLY A 619 15.64 -9.27 1.53
N ALA A 620 16.91 -9.55 1.83
CA ALA A 620 17.48 -9.31 3.16
C ALA A 620 17.52 -7.82 3.54
N LEU A 621 17.84 -6.93 2.59
CA LEU A 621 17.83 -5.48 2.78
C LEU A 621 16.40 -4.94 2.96
N ALA A 622 15.41 -5.45 2.23
CA ALA A 622 14.01 -5.08 2.39
C ALA A 622 13.48 -5.42 3.81
N ASP A 623 13.70 -6.66 4.28
CA ASP A 623 13.39 -7.11 5.64
C ASP A 623 14.05 -6.23 6.71
N LEU A 624 15.33 -5.90 6.50
CA LEU A 624 16.12 -5.12 7.45
C LEU A 624 15.69 -3.65 7.53
N TYR A 625 15.41 -3.01 6.39
CA TYR A 625 14.90 -1.64 6.36
C TYR A 625 13.46 -1.54 6.89
N SER A 626 12.63 -2.57 6.66
CA SER A 626 11.30 -2.68 7.27
C SER A 626 11.39 -2.71 8.79
N LYS A 627 12.28 -3.57 9.34
CA LYS A 627 12.52 -3.68 10.80
C LYS A 627 13.13 -2.44 11.44
N THR A 628 14.01 -1.72 10.73
CA THR A 628 14.57 -0.44 11.20
C THR A 628 13.65 0.77 10.98
N LYS A 629 12.45 0.54 10.41
CA LYS A 629 11.43 1.55 10.07
C LYS A 629 11.85 2.59 9.02
N ASP A 630 12.90 2.32 8.24
CA ASP A 630 13.20 3.07 7.03
C ASP A 630 12.31 2.57 5.88
N CYS A 631 11.04 2.99 5.95
CA CYS A 631 10.03 2.56 5.01
C CYS A 631 10.34 2.96 3.56
N ALA A 632 11.15 4.02 3.34
CA ALA A 632 11.53 4.47 2.01
C ALA A 632 12.54 3.51 1.35
N ASN A 633 13.58 3.11 2.07
CA ASN A 633 14.54 2.12 1.56
C ASN A 633 13.94 0.71 1.51
N ALA A 634 13.07 0.34 2.47
CA ALA A 634 12.33 -0.91 2.39
C ALA A 634 11.53 -1.01 1.08
N ILE A 635 10.71 0.00 0.78
CA ILE A 635 9.94 0.10 -0.48
C ILE A 635 10.82 -0.04 -1.73
N LYS A 636 11.99 0.62 -1.73
CA LYS A 636 12.97 0.54 -2.82
C LYS A 636 13.48 -0.89 -3.01
N TYR A 637 13.92 -1.54 -1.93
CA TYR A 637 14.51 -2.87 -2.00
C TYR A 637 13.48 -3.98 -2.28
N TYR A 638 12.24 -3.88 -1.78
CA TYR A 638 11.13 -4.76 -2.18
C TYR A 638 10.85 -4.70 -3.69
N LYS A 639 10.88 -3.49 -4.28
CA LYS A 639 10.74 -3.33 -5.73
C LYS A 639 11.88 -4.00 -6.50
N LEU A 640 13.14 -3.75 -6.11
CA LEU A 640 14.33 -4.34 -6.74
C LEU A 640 14.36 -5.87 -6.60
N TYR A 641 13.93 -6.41 -5.46
CA TYR A 641 13.74 -7.82 -5.19
C TYR A 641 12.75 -8.46 -6.18
N SER A 642 11.57 -7.85 -6.34
CA SER A 642 10.54 -8.29 -7.30
C SER A 642 11.03 -8.27 -8.75
N GLU A 643 11.74 -7.20 -9.16
CA GLU A 643 12.29 -7.07 -10.52
C GLU A 643 13.37 -8.13 -10.80
N THR A 644 14.24 -8.41 -9.82
CA THR A 644 15.32 -9.39 -9.97
C THR A 644 14.77 -10.81 -10.03
N ARG A 645 13.74 -11.13 -9.23
CA ARG A 645 13.06 -12.44 -9.27
C ARG A 645 12.52 -12.78 -10.66
N HIS A 646 11.88 -11.81 -11.32
CA HIS A 646 11.37 -11.97 -12.68
C HIS A 646 12.50 -12.28 -13.70
N LEU A 647 13.68 -11.67 -13.55
CA LEU A 647 14.84 -11.97 -14.38
C LEU A 647 15.41 -13.38 -14.16
N ILE A 648 15.30 -13.92 -12.93
CA ILE A 648 15.73 -15.30 -12.61
C ILE A 648 14.74 -16.31 -13.19
N MET A 649 13.43 -16.13 -12.99
CA MET A 649 12.41 -17.05 -13.51
C MET A 649 12.49 -17.19 -15.04
N ARG A 650 12.56 -16.05 -15.74
CA ARG A 650 12.72 -16.01 -17.21
C ARG A 650 14.00 -16.68 -17.71
N LYS A 651 15.09 -16.70 -16.91
CA LYS A 651 16.34 -17.39 -17.26
C LYS A 651 16.26 -18.91 -17.06
N GLN A 652 15.40 -19.41 -16.18
CA GLN A 652 15.31 -20.84 -15.85
C GLN A 652 14.47 -21.66 -16.85
N GLY A 653 13.94 -21.06 -17.92
CA GLY A 653 13.16 -21.78 -18.93
C GLY A 653 11.86 -22.41 -18.38
N LYS A 654 11.34 -21.90 -17.26
CA LYS A 654 10.08 -22.35 -16.68
C LYS A 654 8.93 -21.68 -17.41
N ASP A 655 8.41 -22.35 -18.43
CA ASP A 655 7.30 -21.85 -19.25
C ASP A 655 6.07 -21.45 -18.41
N GLN A 656 5.91 -20.13 -18.25
CA GLN A 656 4.71 -19.27 -18.10
C GLN A 656 3.57 -19.62 -17.13
N ILE A 657 3.36 -20.87 -16.68
CA ILE A 657 2.16 -21.28 -15.91
C ILE A 657 2.34 -21.10 -14.40
N ASN A 658 3.57 -21.22 -13.88
CA ASN A 658 3.90 -20.91 -12.49
C ASN A 658 4.46 -19.49 -12.31
N GLU A 659 4.78 -18.79 -13.41
CA GLU A 659 5.28 -17.42 -13.34
C GLU A 659 4.18 -16.47 -12.86
N SER A 660 2.97 -16.55 -13.41
CA SER A 660 1.84 -15.67 -13.06
C SER A 660 1.37 -15.85 -11.61
N SER A 661 1.00 -17.05 -11.17
CA SER A 661 0.41 -17.24 -9.84
C SER A 661 1.38 -16.95 -8.69
N ALA A 662 2.66 -17.34 -8.83
CA ALA A 662 3.69 -17.04 -7.84
C ALA A 662 4.21 -15.60 -7.93
N TYR A 663 4.01 -14.90 -9.06
CA TYR A 663 4.19 -13.46 -9.19
C TYR A 663 3.04 -12.71 -8.51
N TYR A 664 1.78 -13.02 -8.82
CA TYR A 664 0.61 -12.36 -8.24
C TYR A 664 0.48 -12.61 -6.74
N ALA A 665 0.72 -13.83 -6.24
CA ALA A 665 0.71 -14.10 -4.80
C ALA A 665 1.74 -13.24 -4.04
N ASN A 666 2.99 -13.19 -4.53
CA ASN A 666 4.03 -12.36 -3.92
C ASN A 666 3.81 -10.87 -4.18
N MET A 667 3.19 -10.47 -5.30
CA MET A 667 2.84 -9.07 -5.60
C MET A 667 1.63 -8.59 -4.79
N LEU A 668 0.75 -9.49 -4.36
CA LEU A 668 -0.28 -9.24 -3.36
C LEU A 668 0.32 -9.15 -1.95
N GLU A 669 1.22 -10.05 -1.57
CA GLU A 669 1.88 -10.03 -0.26
C GLU A 669 2.79 -8.80 -0.12
N THR A 670 3.71 -8.60 -1.07
CA THR A 670 4.54 -7.38 -1.17
C THR A 670 3.66 -6.14 -1.39
N GLY A 671 2.56 -6.25 -2.14
CA GLY A 671 1.61 -5.15 -2.34
C GLY A 671 0.95 -4.68 -1.04
N ASN A 672 0.50 -5.63 -0.22
CA ASN A 672 -0.06 -5.40 1.11
C ASN A 672 0.99 -4.81 2.06
N GLU A 673 2.22 -5.36 2.09
CA GLU A 673 3.32 -4.80 2.89
C GLU A 673 3.68 -3.38 2.46
N MET A 674 3.72 -3.12 1.15
CA MET A 674 4.00 -1.81 0.56
C MET A 674 2.86 -0.80 0.77
N GLU A 675 1.61 -1.25 0.85
CA GLU A 675 0.46 -0.42 1.20
C GLU A 675 0.49 -0.06 2.69
N LEU A 676 0.75 -1.04 3.57
CA LEU A 676 0.94 -0.83 5.01
C LEU A 676 2.10 0.15 5.29
N LEU A 677 3.24 0.00 4.61
CA LEU A 677 4.37 0.93 4.69
C LEU A 677 4.05 2.30 4.10
N ARG A 678 3.24 2.38 3.04
CA ARG A 678 2.82 3.66 2.43
C ARG A 678 1.89 4.43 3.35
N ASP A 679 1.02 3.74 4.07
CA ASP A 679 0.14 4.34 5.08
C ASP A 679 0.90 4.74 6.35
N GLU A 680 1.89 3.97 6.79
CA GLU A 680 2.79 4.39 7.86
C GLU A 680 3.67 5.59 7.43
N ILE A 681 4.13 5.67 6.17
CA ILE A 681 4.79 6.88 5.62
C ILE A 681 3.82 8.06 5.58
N ARG A 682 2.56 7.88 5.17
CA ARG A 682 1.53 8.93 5.23
C ARG A 682 1.33 9.42 6.66
N ARG A 683 1.24 8.50 7.62
CA ARG A 683 1.10 8.79 9.05
C ARG A 683 2.32 9.54 9.61
N GLN A 684 3.53 9.11 9.31
CA GLN A 684 4.75 9.81 9.75
C GLN A 684 4.89 11.19 9.11
N ARG A 685 4.53 11.35 7.82
CA ARG A 685 4.46 12.67 7.16
C ARG A 685 3.38 13.56 7.77
N LEU A 686 2.22 13.00 8.13
CA LEU A 686 1.14 13.73 8.80
C LEU A 686 1.56 14.18 10.22
N LEU A 687 2.26 13.34 10.97
CA LEU A 687 2.83 13.69 12.27
C LEU A 687 3.92 14.76 12.16
N ALA A 688 4.84 14.64 11.19
CA ALA A 688 5.86 15.65 10.92
C ALA A 688 5.24 16.98 10.44
N PHE A 689 4.19 16.94 9.62
CA PHE A 689 3.40 18.10 9.23
C PHE A 689 2.70 18.74 10.44
N TYR A 690 2.13 17.94 11.34
CA TYR A 690 1.49 18.42 12.56
C TYR A 690 2.50 19.07 13.54
N GLU A 691 3.68 18.46 13.73
CA GLU A 691 4.77 19.07 14.50
C GLU A 691 5.28 20.37 13.86
N SER A 692 5.43 20.38 12.53
CA SER A 692 5.84 21.57 11.78
C SER A 692 4.80 22.69 11.92
N ALA A 693 3.52 22.39 11.74
CA ALA A 693 2.42 23.33 11.92
C ALA A 693 2.30 23.83 13.38
N ARG A 694 2.57 22.97 14.37
CA ARG A 694 2.64 23.35 15.79
C ARG A 694 3.80 24.32 16.05
N LYS A 695 5.01 24.00 15.56
CA LYS A 695 6.19 24.87 15.66
C LYS A 695 5.98 26.18 14.91
N GLN A 696 5.28 26.16 13.77
CA GLN A 696 4.94 27.36 13.01
C GLN A 696 3.94 28.24 13.75
N LYS A 697 2.91 27.68 14.39
CA LYS A 697 1.99 28.41 15.29
C LYS A 697 2.71 28.94 16.53
N GLU A 698 3.69 28.23 17.05
CA GLU A 698 4.53 28.70 18.17
C GLU A 698 5.42 29.88 17.73
N ILE A 699 6.04 29.81 16.55
CA ILE A 699 6.78 30.92 15.93
C ILE A 699 5.85 32.11 15.64
N GLU A 700 4.63 31.86 15.15
CA GLU A 700 3.62 32.91 14.90
C GLU A 700 3.16 33.57 16.21
N TYR A 701 2.94 32.78 17.27
CA TYR A 701 2.63 33.29 18.60
C TYR A 701 3.79 34.09 19.22
N LEU A 702 5.02 33.61 19.08
CA LEU A 702 6.23 34.35 19.49
C LEU A 702 6.43 35.62 18.65
N ASN A 703 6.09 35.59 17.36
CA ASN A 703 6.10 36.77 16.49
C ASN A 703 4.99 37.76 16.87
N LEU A 704 3.80 37.30 17.27
CA LEU A 704 2.73 38.14 17.79
C LEU A 704 3.11 38.76 19.13
N LEU A 705 3.73 37.99 20.05
CA LEU A 705 4.30 38.51 21.29
C LEU A 705 5.42 39.52 21.02
N ASN A 706 6.29 39.27 20.05
CA ASN A 706 7.32 40.21 19.61
C ASN A 706 6.70 41.44 18.93
N GLN A 707 5.60 41.31 18.19
CA GLN A 707 4.87 42.46 17.61
C GLN A 707 4.19 43.29 18.69
N LEU A 708 3.56 42.68 19.69
CA LEU A 708 2.97 43.37 20.85
C LEU A 708 4.05 44.01 21.71
N SER A 709 5.17 43.33 21.93
CA SER A 709 6.36 43.88 22.59
C SER A 709 6.94 45.04 21.78
N ASN A 710 7.07 44.92 20.45
CA ASN A 710 7.53 45.98 19.56
C ASN A 710 6.52 47.12 19.42
N GLN A 711 5.22 46.89 19.57
CA GLN A 711 4.21 47.95 19.67
C GLN A 711 4.33 48.67 21.01
N LYS A 712 4.59 47.95 22.10
CA LYS A 712 4.85 48.52 23.43
C LYS A 712 6.17 49.29 23.45
N ILE A 713 7.22 48.79 22.79
CA ILE A 713 8.49 49.49 22.55
C ILE A 713 8.27 50.68 21.62
N LYS A 714 7.45 50.60 20.57
CA LYS A 714 7.09 51.76 19.73
C LYS A 714 6.26 52.80 20.47
N SER A 715 5.40 52.39 21.39
CA SER A 715 4.62 53.28 22.27
C SER A 715 5.53 53.96 23.28
N ASN A 716 6.39 53.19 23.97
CA ASN A 716 7.42 53.69 24.86
C ASN A 716 8.46 54.54 24.13
N GLU A 717 8.82 54.20 22.89
CA GLU A 717 9.65 55.02 22.00
C GLU A 717 8.91 56.27 21.58
N SER A 718 7.59 56.25 21.41
CA SER A 718 6.80 57.45 21.10
C SER A 718 6.76 58.37 22.33
N GLN A 719 6.61 57.83 23.54
CA GLN A 719 6.76 58.56 24.80
C GLN A 719 8.19 59.07 25.02
N ILE A 720 9.21 58.25 24.75
CA ILE A 720 10.62 58.66 24.79
C ILE A 720 10.92 59.65 23.67
N LYS A 721 10.26 59.58 22.50
CA LYS A 721 10.36 60.56 21.42
C LYS A 721 9.65 61.85 21.80
N THR A 722 8.53 61.86 22.52
CA THR A 722 7.90 63.09 23.02
C THR A 722 8.71 63.70 24.17
N GLN A 723 9.29 62.90 25.06
CA GLN A 723 10.22 63.37 26.09
C GLN A 723 11.53 63.88 25.48
N ARG A 724 12.15 63.14 24.56
CA ARG A 724 13.30 63.59 23.78
C ARG A 724 12.95 64.75 22.88
N LEU A 725 11.71 64.92 22.43
CA LEU A 725 11.25 66.09 21.67
C LEU A 725 11.01 67.29 22.58
N MET A 726 10.56 67.13 23.83
CA MET A 726 10.58 68.25 24.80
C MET A 726 12.02 68.67 25.09
N ILE A 727 12.88 67.71 25.44
CA ILE A 727 14.31 67.94 25.72
C ILE A 727 15.03 68.48 24.46
N ALA A 728 14.69 68.01 23.27
CA ALA A 728 15.25 68.47 22.01
C ALA A 728 14.54 69.68 21.41
N ILE A 729 13.36 70.10 21.84
CA ILE A 729 12.83 71.45 21.51
C ILE A 729 13.62 72.47 22.33
N ILE A 730 13.89 72.16 23.60
CA ILE A 730 14.75 72.96 24.48
C ILE A 730 16.18 73.01 23.92
N ALA A 731 16.77 71.86 23.53
CA ALA A 731 18.12 71.82 22.97
C ALA A 731 18.20 72.28 21.49
N ALA A 732 17.17 72.07 20.66
CA ALA A 732 17.13 72.55 19.28
C ALA A 732 16.82 74.04 19.19
N GLY A 733 16.14 74.64 20.17
CA GLY A 733 16.11 76.11 20.29
C GLY A 733 17.53 76.69 20.37
N LEU A 734 18.43 76.01 21.08
CA LEU A 734 19.85 76.37 21.20
C LEU A 734 20.70 75.92 19.99
N PHE A 735 20.34 74.82 19.31
CA PHE A 735 21.14 74.22 18.24
C PHE A 735 20.73 74.62 16.81
N LEU A 736 19.45 74.98 16.55
CA LEU A 736 18.97 75.41 15.23
C LEU A 736 19.67 76.68 14.75
N VAL A 737 19.98 77.60 15.68
CA VAL A 737 20.77 78.82 15.43
C VAL A 737 22.17 78.47 14.88
N LEU A 738 22.78 77.40 15.38
CA LEU A 738 24.12 76.96 14.99
C LEU A 738 24.12 76.12 13.71
N LEU A 739 23.12 75.24 13.56
CA LEU A 739 23.06 74.22 12.51
C LEU A 739 22.62 74.79 11.15
N PHE A 740 21.74 75.81 11.13
CA PHE A 740 21.22 76.40 9.89
C PHE A 740 22.35 76.94 8.99
N LEU A 741 23.40 77.52 9.60
CA LEU A 741 24.59 78.03 8.92
C LEU A 741 25.44 76.95 8.24
N VAL A 742 25.35 75.68 8.67
CA VAL A 742 26.17 74.57 8.17
C VAL A 742 25.43 73.72 7.12
N LEU A 743 24.10 73.64 7.20
CA LEU A 743 23.30 72.73 6.36
C LEU A 743 23.22 73.13 4.88
N LEU A 744 23.11 74.43 4.57
CA LEU A 744 23.04 74.94 3.20
C LEU A 744 24.24 74.49 2.36
N PHE A 745 25.43 74.52 2.95
CA PHE A 745 26.68 74.15 2.30
C PHE A 745 26.80 72.63 2.02
N ARG A 746 26.10 71.79 2.81
CA ARG A 746 26.27 70.33 2.78
C ARG A 746 25.27 69.62 1.86
N GLN A 747 24.04 70.13 1.74
CA GLN A 747 22.99 69.53 0.89
C GLN A 747 23.41 69.41 -0.59
N PHE A 748 24.13 70.40 -1.12
CA PHE A 748 24.53 70.44 -2.53
C PHE A 748 25.43 69.26 -2.95
N ARG A 749 26.29 68.75 -2.04
CA ARG A 749 27.19 67.61 -2.34
C ARG A 749 26.54 66.24 -2.15
N GLN A 750 25.57 66.09 -1.23
CA GLN A 750 24.94 64.78 -0.97
C GLN A 750 24.02 64.33 -2.11
N LYS A 751 23.28 65.25 -2.74
CA LYS A 751 22.30 64.97 -3.80
C LYS A 751 22.88 64.22 -5.00
N LYS A 752 24.17 64.42 -5.32
CA LYS A 752 24.86 63.75 -6.45
C LYS A 752 25.31 62.32 -6.16
N ARG A 753 25.37 61.89 -4.89
CA ARG A 753 25.74 60.50 -4.51
C ARG A 753 24.52 59.59 -4.35
N ALA A 754 23.39 60.13 -3.88
CA ALA A 754 22.15 59.38 -3.68
C ALA A 754 21.63 58.70 -4.96
N ASN A 755 21.63 59.42 -6.09
CA ASN A 755 21.09 58.91 -7.36
C ASN A 755 21.85 57.70 -7.95
N ARG A 756 23.10 57.44 -7.53
CA ARG A 756 23.88 56.30 -8.05
C ARG A 756 23.57 55.01 -7.30
N LEU A 757 23.44 55.11 -5.97
CA LEU A 757 23.04 53.99 -5.10
C LEU A 757 21.60 53.53 -5.40
N LEU A 758 20.73 54.48 -5.77
CA LEU A 758 19.33 54.23 -6.09
C LEU A 758 19.14 53.36 -7.36
N ALA A 759 20.12 53.34 -8.26
CA ALA A 759 20.09 52.50 -9.45
C ALA A 759 20.42 51.03 -9.12
N GLU A 760 21.42 50.80 -8.26
CA GLU A 760 21.82 49.48 -7.78
C GLU A 760 20.69 48.82 -6.95
N GLN A 761 20.03 49.59 -6.07
CA GLN A 761 18.87 49.11 -5.32
C GLN A 761 17.66 48.72 -6.21
N ASN A 762 17.49 49.36 -7.38
CA ASN A 762 16.38 49.03 -8.29
C ASN A 762 16.60 47.68 -9.02
N GLU A 763 17.85 47.25 -9.25
CA GLU A 763 18.11 45.89 -9.74
C GLU A 763 17.86 44.84 -8.65
N GLU A 764 18.31 45.10 -7.42
CA GLU A 764 18.07 44.22 -6.27
C GLU A 764 16.57 44.04 -5.96
N ILE A 765 15.79 45.14 -6.02
CA ILE A 765 14.32 45.11 -5.86
C ILE A 765 13.65 44.29 -6.97
N ASN A 766 14.14 44.35 -8.21
CA ASN A 766 13.58 43.54 -9.31
C ASN A 766 13.89 42.05 -9.15
N ALA A 767 15.07 41.68 -8.65
CA ALA A 767 15.40 40.29 -8.32
C ALA A 767 14.52 39.76 -7.18
N GLN A 768 14.38 40.53 -6.09
CA GLN A 768 13.47 40.20 -4.98
C GLN A 768 12.01 40.10 -5.43
N LYS A 769 11.58 40.93 -6.39
CA LYS A 769 10.23 40.86 -6.95
C LYS A 769 9.98 39.55 -7.71
N GLN A 770 10.93 39.09 -8.52
CA GLN A 770 10.83 37.79 -9.21
C GLN A 770 10.81 36.62 -8.23
N GLU A 771 11.59 36.69 -7.15
CA GLU A 771 11.53 35.70 -6.07
C GLU A 771 10.15 35.68 -5.40
N ILE A 772 9.60 36.86 -5.04
CA ILE A 772 8.26 36.99 -4.45
C ILE A 772 7.17 36.48 -5.40
N GLU A 773 7.28 36.70 -6.71
CA GLU A 773 6.37 36.14 -7.71
C GLU A 773 6.43 34.61 -7.72
N SER A 774 7.64 34.00 -7.68
CA SER A 774 7.78 32.54 -7.57
C SER A 774 7.22 31.96 -6.26
N GLN A 775 7.43 32.65 -5.13
CA GLN A 775 6.90 32.25 -3.83
C GLN A 775 5.38 32.35 -3.77
N ARG A 776 4.78 33.39 -4.39
CA ARG A 776 3.34 33.57 -4.53
C ARG A 776 2.70 32.44 -5.34
N ASP A 777 3.31 32.06 -6.45
CA ASP A 777 2.75 31.05 -7.36
C ASP A 777 2.79 29.65 -6.72
N LEU A 778 3.84 29.33 -5.96
CA LEU A 778 3.88 28.13 -5.08
C LEU A 778 2.80 28.18 -3.98
N LEU A 779 2.52 29.36 -3.42
CA LEU A 779 1.47 29.58 -2.42
C LEU A 779 0.07 29.33 -2.99
N TYR A 780 -0.17 29.72 -4.25
CA TYR A 780 -1.43 29.40 -4.95
C TYR A 780 -1.59 27.90 -5.17
N GLU A 781 -0.54 27.18 -5.60
CA GLU A 781 -0.60 25.72 -5.80
C GLU A 781 -0.85 24.96 -4.47
N GLN A 782 -0.30 25.45 -3.36
CA GLN A 782 -0.58 24.90 -2.02
C GLN A 782 -2.04 25.19 -1.59
N LYS A 783 -2.54 26.40 -1.89
CA LYS A 783 -3.91 26.79 -1.58
C LYS A 783 -4.93 25.90 -2.33
N GLU A 784 -4.74 25.66 -3.63
CA GLU A 784 -5.64 24.79 -4.41
C GLU A 784 -5.72 23.37 -3.84
N LYS A 785 -4.59 22.81 -3.40
CA LYS A 785 -4.54 21.48 -2.76
C LYS A 785 -5.26 21.45 -1.41
N ILE A 786 -5.15 22.51 -0.62
CA ILE A 786 -5.86 22.63 0.67
C ILE A 786 -7.37 22.78 0.44
N GLU A 787 -7.79 23.59 -0.53
CA GLU A 787 -9.21 23.77 -0.87
C GLU A 787 -9.83 22.45 -1.41
N HIS A 788 -9.09 21.66 -2.19
CA HIS A 788 -9.50 20.32 -2.62
C HIS A 788 -9.73 19.37 -1.44
N ILE A 789 -8.73 19.23 -0.56
CA ILE A 789 -8.80 18.34 0.61
C ILE A 789 -9.93 18.78 1.56
N HIS A 790 -10.14 20.09 1.73
CA HIS A 790 -11.22 20.61 2.56
C HIS A 790 -12.61 20.27 2.00
N LEU A 791 -12.77 20.28 0.67
CA LEU A 791 -14.03 19.92 0.00
C LEU A 791 -14.32 18.42 0.12
N GLU A 792 -13.33 17.56 -0.14
CA GLU A 792 -13.46 16.09 0.03
C GLU A 792 -13.76 15.69 1.49
N LEU A 793 -13.10 16.33 2.45
CA LEU A 793 -13.36 16.12 3.88
C LEU A 793 -14.77 16.57 4.28
N THR A 794 -15.21 17.73 3.78
CA THR A 794 -16.55 18.27 4.06
C THR A 794 -17.65 17.37 3.51
N ASP A 795 -17.53 16.87 2.29
CA ASP A 795 -18.54 15.96 1.71
C ASP A 795 -18.55 14.60 2.42
N SER A 796 -17.39 14.11 2.90
CA SER A 796 -17.29 12.89 3.72
C SER A 796 -17.98 13.05 5.08
N ILE A 797 -17.79 14.18 5.76
CA ILE A 797 -18.45 14.48 7.04
C ILE A 797 -19.96 14.68 6.85
N ARG A 798 -20.39 15.37 5.77
CA ARG A 798 -21.80 15.52 5.41
C ARG A 798 -22.48 14.18 5.11
N TYR A 799 -21.75 13.20 4.59
CA TYR A 799 -22.26 11.84 4.44
C TYR A 799 -22.45 11.13 5.79
N ALA A 800 -21.49 11.27 6.71
CA ALA A 800 -21.63 10.76 8.08
C ALA A 800 -22.82 11.40 8.83
N GLN A 801 -23.05 12.71 8.65
CA GLN A 801 -24.21 13.41 9.18
C GLN A 801 -25.54 12.80 8.71
N ARG A 802 -25.68 12.51 7.41
CA ARG A 802 -26.89 11.85 6.87
C ARG A 802 -27.14 10.47 7.48
N ILE A 803 -26.09 9.74 7.84
CA ILE A 803 -26.22 8.45 8.53
C ILE A 803 -26.68 8.65 9.98
N GLN A 804 -26.09 9.59 10.70
CA GLN A 804 -26.47 9.93 12.07
C GLN A 804 -27.93 10.42 12.16
N ASP A 805 -28.32 11.37 11.31
CA ASP A 805 -29.69 11.89 11.22
C ASP A 805 -30.72 10.78 10.95
N ALA A 806 -30.38 9.81 10.08
CA ALA A 806 -31.24 8.68 9.78
C ALA A 806 -31.47 7.75 10.99
N VAL A 807 -30.45 7.55 11.82
CA VAL A 807 -30.52 6.68 13.01
C VAL A 807 -31.14 7.37 14.23
N LEU A 808 -31.02 8.70 14.34
CA LEU A 808 -31.69 9.50 15.37
C LEU A 808 -33.22 9.58 15.20
N SER A 809 -33.77 9.16 14.05
CA SER A 809 -35.20 9.26 13.70
C SER A 809 -36.19 8.48 14.59
N SER A 810 -35.73 7.78 15.64
CA SER A 810 -36.52 6.95 16.57
C SER A 810 -37.65 7.69 17.34
N VAL A 811 -37.60 9.01 17.41
CA VAL A 811 -38.48 9.86 18.26
C VAL A 811 -39.94 9.91 17.79
N LYS A 812 -40.26 9.47 16.57
CA LYS A 812 -41.65 9.43 16.10
C LYS A 812 -42.60 8.77 17.13
N THR A 813 -42.14 7.68 17.75
CA THR A 813 -42.89 6.95 18.78
C THR A 813 -43.15 7.78 20.05
N LEU A 814 -42.22 8.64 20.44
CA LEU A 814 -42.36 9.55 21.59
C LEU A 814 -43.32 10.69 21.25
N ILE A 815 -43.22 11.29 20.07
CA ILE A 815 -44.14 12.34 19.60
C ILE A 815 -45.58 11.79 19.51
N ASP A 816 -45.75 10.59 18.97
CA ASP A 816 -47.05 9.91 18.87
C ASP A 816 -47.63 9.53 20.25
N THR A 817 -46.79 9.36 21.28
CA THR A 817 -47.23 8.97 22.64
C THR A 817 -47.48 10.18 23.55
N PHE A 818 -46.67 11.23 23.45
CA PHE A 818 -46.80 12.46 24.24
C PHE A 818 -46.73 13.69 23.31
N PRO A 819 -47.87 14.18 22.78
CA PRO A 819 -47.90 15.28 21.81
C PRO A 819 -47.36 16.61 22.34
N GLU A 820 -47.50 16.87 23.65
CA GLU A 820 -46.74 17.94 24.32
C GLU A 820 -45.34 17.43 24.67
N ASN A 821 -44.39 17.63 23.75
CA ASN A 821 -42.96 17.43 23.95
C ASN A 821 -42.13 18.52 23.23
N PHE A 822 -40.83 18.60 23.53
CA PHE A 822 -39.85 19.29 22.69
C PHE A 822 -38.51 18.57 22.68
N ILE A 823 -37.77 18.74 21.58
CA ILE A 823 -36.33 18.42 21.51
C ILE A 823 -35.55 19.66 21.07
N ILE A 824 -34.47 19.94 21.80
CA ILE A 824 -33.36 20.81 21.41
C ILE A 824 -32.19 19.86 21.10
N TYR A 825 -31.61 19.98 19.91
CA TYR A 825 -30.45 19.20 19.47
C TYR A 825 -29.58 20.12 18.63
N ARG A 826 -28.39 20.44 19.13
CA ARG A 826 -27.46 21.41 18.55
C ARG A 826 -26.04 20.88 18.62
N PRO A 827 -25.54 20.20 17.58
CA PRO A 827 -24.15 19.78 17.52
C PRO A 827 -23.23 21.00 17.47
N LEU A 828 -22.03 20.87 18.06
CA LEU A 828 -20.92 21.80 17.98
C LEU A 828 -20.31 21.82 16.58
N GLU A 829 -20.25 20.66 15.93
CA GLU A 829 -19.77 20.45 14.56
C GLU A 829 -20.93 20.02 13.62
N MET A 830 -20.64 19.35 12.50
CA MET A 830 -21.69 18.81 11.61
C MET A 830 -22.35 17.53 12.15
N VAL A 831 -21.71 16.88 13.13
CA VAL A 831 -22.19 15.64 13.77
C VAL A 831 -21.89 15.72 15.27
N SER A 832 -22.73 15.07 16.08
CA SER A 832 -22.73 15.16 17.55
C SER A 832 -22.18 13.88 18.18
N GLY A 833 -21.56 13.98 19.37
CA GLY A 833 -21.44 12.90 20.34
C GLY A 833 -22.75 12.67 21.11
N ASP A 834 -23.49 13.73 21.43
CA ASP A 834 -24.81 13.60 22.05
C ASP A 834 -25.81 12.80 21.21
N PHE A 835 -26.77 12.15 21.87
CA PHE A 835 -27.97 11.67 21.22
C PHE A 835 -29.19 11.63 22.13
N TYR A 836 -30.36 11.61 21.50
CA TYR A 836 -31.63 11.25 22.12
C TYR A 836 -32.14 9.96 21.47
N TRP A 837 -32.89 9.15 22.22
CA TRP A 837 -33.44 7.89 21.72
C TRP A 837 -34.75 7.54 22.44
N SER A 838 -35.68 6.92 21.73
CA SER A 838 -36.95 6.46 22.33
C SER A 838 -37.55 5.26 21.62
N VAL A 839 -38.22 4.39 22.38
CA VAL A 839 -38.95 3.23 21.83
C VAL A 839 -40.14 2.85 22.72
N LYS A 840 -41.20 2.33 22.11
CA LYS A 840 -42.35 1.76 22.81
C LYS A 840 -42.35 0.24 22.67
N THR A 841 -42.25 -0.46 23.79
CA THR A 841 -42.24 -1.92 23.85
C THR A 841 -43.38 -2.39 24.76
N GLY A 842 -44.42 -2.96 24.15
CA GLY A 842 -45.66 -3.29 24.84
C GLY A 842 -46.32 -2.05 25.44
N ASN A 843 -46.53 -2.07 26.76
CA ASN A 843 -47.13 -0.99 27.52
C ASN A 843 -46.10 -0.05 28.20
N ARG A 844 -44.83 -0.10 27.78
CA ARG A 844 -43.80 0.83 28.29
C ARG A 844 -43.23 1.69 27.16
N LEU A 845 -43.06 2.98 27.45
CA LEU A 845 -42.23 3.89 26.66
C LEU A 845 -40.88 4.04 27.37
N VAL A 846 -39.80 3.67 26.69
CA VAL A 846 -38.42 3.85 27.15
C VAL A 846 -37.79 4.98 26.34
N PHE A 847 -37.10 5.91 26.99
CA PHE A 847 -36.44 7.04 26.33
C PHE A 847 -35.26 7.57 27.13
N CYS A 848 -34.31 8.21 26.46
CA CYS A 848 -33.11 8.78 27.08
C CYS A 848 -32.57 10.00 26.33
N VAL A 849 -31.76 10.77 27.05
CA VAL A 849 -30.75 11.69 26.49
C VAL A 849 -29.39 11.21 26.98
N ALA A 850 -28.42 11.14 26.08
CA ALA A 850 -27.07 10.69 26.31
C ALA A 850 -26.07 11.69 25.73
N ASP A 851 -24.93 11.74 26.40
CA ASP A 851 -23.78 12.62 26.20
C ASP A 851 -22.57 11.69 26.04
N CYS A 852 -21.86 11.75 24.91
CA CYS A 852 -20.78 10.80 24.60
C CYS A 852 -19.42 11.48 24.63
N THR A 853 -18.38 10.72 25.03
CA THR A 853 -17.02 11.25 25.06
C THR A 853 -16.54 11.67 23.66
N GLY A 854 -16.36 12.98 23.48
CA GLY A 854 -15.81 13.60 22.28
C GLY A 854 -16.87 14.16 21.32
N HIS A 855 -16.51 15.25 20.64
CA HIS A 855 -17.34 15.91 19.61
C HIS A 855 -16.93 15.49 18.19
N GLY A 856 -17.73 15.87 17.20
CA GLY A 856 -17.43 15.61 15.79
C GLY A 856 -17.47 14.10 15.45
N VAL A 857 -16.70 13.70 14.43
CA VAL A 857 -16.77 12.33 13.88
C VAL A 857 -16.52 11.22 14.93
N PRO A 858 -15.52 11.32 15.84
CA PRO A 858 -15.33 10.31 16.89
C PRO A 858 -16.52 10.22 17.85
N GLY A 859 -17.10 11.35 18.26
CA GLY A 859 -18.32 11.40 19.06
C GLY A 859 -19.48 10.70 18.37
N ALA A 860 -19.70 11.00 17.10
CA ALA A 860 -20.79 10.41 16.31
C ALA A 860 -20.71 8.87 16.22
N PHE A 861 -19.52 8.29 16.20
CA PHE A 861 -19.36 6.83 16.29
C PHE A 861 -19.83 6.29 17.65
N MET A 862 -19.57 6.99 18.75
CA MET A 862 -20.05 6.61 20.08
C MET A 862 -21.58 6.71 20.20
N SER A 863 -22.20 7.75 19.64
CA SER A 863 -23.66 7.90 19.62
C SER A 863 -24.33 6.75 18.85
N MET A 864 -23.80 6.43 17.66
CA MET A 864 -24.31 5.36 16.81
C MET A 864 -24.19 3.98 17.49
N LEU A 865 -23.08 3.74 18.19
CA LEU A 865 -22.84 2.53 18.98
C LEU A 865 -23.81 2.43 20.17
N GLY A 866 -24.02 3.53 20.90
CA GLY A 866 -25.00 3.62 21.99
C GLY A 866 -26.43 3.33 21.52
N ILE A 867 -26.87 3.96 20.42
CA ILE A 867 -28.20 3.72 19.83
C ILE A 867 -28.34 2.26 19.36
N SER A 868 -27.30 1.68 18.77
CA SER A 868 -27.32 0.28 18.32
C SER A 868 -27.54 -0.69 19.49
N PHE A 869 -26.82 -0.50 20.60
CA PHE A 869 -26.99 -1.35 21.79
C PHE A 869 -28.30 -1.10 22.53
N LEU A 870 -28.79 0.13 22.61
CA LEU A 870 -30.13 0.42 23.16
C LEU A 870 -31.24 -0.27 22.34
N ASN A 871 -31.12 -0.27 21.01
CA ASN A 871 -32.02 -1.03 20.15
C ASN A 871 -31.92 -2.54 20.44
N GLU A 872 -30.71 -3.10 20.52
CA GLU A 872 -30.50 -4.53 20.83
C GLU A 872 -31.15 -4.93 22.18
N ILE A 873 -30.80 -4.23 23.26
CA ILE A 873 -31.25 -4.53 24.63
C ILE A 873 -32.79 -4.40 24.76
N VAL A 874 -33.39 -3.35 24.18
CA VAL A 874 -34.82 -3.04 24.40
C VAL A 874 -35.74 -3.63 23.33
N LEU A 875 -35.31 -3.72 22.07
CA LEU A 875 -36.10 -4.32 20.99
C LEU A 875 -35.83 -5.81 20.78
N THR A 876 -34.59 -6.29 20.94
CA THR A 876 -34.27 -7.71 20.75
C THR A 876 -34.41 -8.49 22.06
N GLU A 877 -33.72 -8.06 23.13
CA GLU A 877 -33.74 -8.77 24.42
C GLU A 877 -34.97 -8.46 25.28
N LYS A 878 -35.77 -7.45 24.89
CA LYS A 878 -37.00 -7.00 25.56
C LYS A 878 -36.82 -6.49 26.99
N ILE A 879 -35.61 -6.09 27.36
CA ILE A 879 -35.32 -5.51 28.67
C ILE A 879 -35.85 -4.07 28.70
N THR A 880 -36.73 -3.75 29.65
CA THR A 880 -37.38 -2.43 29.77
C THR A 880 -37.10 -1.72 31.10
N GLN A 881 -36.27 -2.32 31.96
CA GLN A 881 -35.93 -1.81 33.29
C GLN A 881 -34.63 -0.96 33.22
N PRO A 882 -34.63 0.33 33.59
CA PRO A 882 -33.51 1.24 33.31
C PRO A 882 -32.14 0.82 33.84
N ASP A 883 -32.04 0.37 35.09
CA ASP A 883 -30.77 -0.08 35.70
C ASP A 883 -30.18 -1.27 34.95
N GLN A 884 -31.01 -2.24 34.55
CA GLN A 884 -30.59 -3.37 33.75
C GLN A 884 -30.09 -2.91 32.37
N ILE A 885 -30.84 -2.02 31.69
CA ILE A 885 -30.43 -1.47 30.40
C ILE A 885 -29.06 -0.79 30.50
N LEU A 886 -28.83 0.03 31.53
CA LEU A 886 -27.54 0.72 31.71
C LEU A 886 -26.39 -0.25 32.04
N ASN A 887 -26.63 -1.32 32.81
CA ASN A 887 -25.62 -2.35 33.08
C ASN A 887 -25.24 -3.11 31.80
N TYR A 888 -26.22 -3.57 31.00
CA TYR A 888 -25.97 -4.23 29.72
C TYR A 888 -25.29 -3.31 28.70
N LEU A 889 -25.73 -2.06 28.61
CA LEU A 889 -25.13 -1.05 27.72
C LEU A 889 -23.65 -0.83 28.06
N ARG A 890 -23.32 -0.73 29.36
CA ARG A 890 -21.94 -0.62 29.85
C ARG A 890 -21.08 -1.84 29.48
N GLU A 891 -21.60 -3.05 29.64
CA GLU A 891 -20.87 -4.27 29.24
C GLU A 891 -20.60 -4.33 27.73
N SER A 892 -21.61 -4.00 26.91
CA SER A 892 -21.48 -3.96 25.46
C SER A 892 -20.49 -2.88 24.99
N THR A 893 -20.53 -1.67 25.58
CA THR A 893 -19.56 -0.60 25.32
C THR A 893 -18.12 -1.00 25.69
N ILE A 894 -17.90 -1.57 26.88
CA ILE A 894 -16.58 -2.07 27.31
C ILE A 894 -16.03 -3.13 26.35
N ARG A 895 -16.89 -4.07 25.95
CA ARG A 895 -16.53 -5.17 25.04
C ARG A 895 -16.20 -4.66 23.64
N ALA A 896 -17.00 -3.75 23.09
CA ALA A 896 -16.82 -3.21 21.74
C ALA A 896 -15.60 -2.27 21.63
N LEU A 897 -15.31 -1.50 22.67
CA LEU A 897 -14.13 -0.62 22.75
C LEU A 897 -12.87 -1.32 23.29
N GLY A 898 -12.95 -2.60 23.62
CA GLY A 898 -11.81 -3.41 24.07
C GLY A 898 -11.16 -2.94 25.38
N GLN A 899 -11.93 -2.29 26.26
CA GLN A 899 -11.42 -1.62 27.47
C GLN A 899 -10.94 -2.66 28.51
N LYS A 900 -9.77 -2.39 29.13
CA LYS A 900 -9.09 -3.32 30.04
C LYS A 900 -8.57 -2.64 31.31
N GLU A 901 -8.52 -3.42 32.39
CA GLU A 901 -8.04 -2.99 33.71
C GLU A 901 -6.53 -2.68 33.75
N THR A 902 -5.72 -3.55 33.15
CA THR A 902 -4.25 -3.41 33.12
C THR A 902 -3.77 -2.79 31.81
N ALA A 903 -2.86 -1.81 31.92
CA ALA A 903 -2.08 -1.36 30.77
C ALA A 903 -1.17 -2.49 30.24
N ASP A 904 -1.01 -2.55 28.93
CA ASP A 904 0.02 -3.36 28.29
C ASP A 904 1.43 -2.78 28.55
N ARG A 905 2.48 -3.58 28.31
CA ARG A 905 3.87 -3.27 28.72
C ARG A 905 4.48 -2.03 28.07
N TYR A 906 3.76 -1.38 27.15
CA TYR A 906 4.20 -0.22 26.38
C TYR A 906 3.44 1.07 26.73
N GLY A 907 2.42 1.01 27.61
CA GLY A 907 1.75 2.20 28.16
C GLY A 907 0.94 3.03 27.16
N LEU A 908 0.59 2.46 26.00
CA LEU A 908 -0.09 3.19 24.92
C LEU A 908 -1.61 3.13 25.10
N THR A 909 -2.17 4.23 25.61
CA THR A 909 -3.60 4.59 25.57
C THR A 909 -4.60 3.54 26.10
N ARG A 910 -4.98 3.68 27.37
CA ARG A 910 -6.27 3.15 27.84
C ARG A 910 -7.39 3.95 27.16
N ILE A 911 -8.12 3.32 26.25
CA ILE A 911 -9.40 3.84 25.74
C ILE A 911 -10.34 3.94 26.96
N ARG A 912 -10.74 5.17 27.32
CA ARG A 912 -11.65 5.47 28.44
C ARG A 912 -12.96 6.11 27.98
N ASP A 913 -13.19 6.15 26.67
CA ASP A 913 -14.37 6.76 26.07
C ASP A 913 -15.64 6.02 26.52
N GLY A 914 -16.70 6.77 26.78
CA GLY A 914 -17.96 6.26 27.29
C GLY A 914 -19.10 7.22 27.03
N MET A 915 -20.20 7.03 27.75
CA MET A 915 -21.36 7.92 27.68
C MET A 915 -22.00 8.16 29.05
N ASP A 916 -22.49 9.37 29.25
CA ASP A 916 -23.27 9.80 30.40
C ASP A 916 -24.73 9.95 29.94
N ILE A 917 -25.65 9.28 30.63
CA ILE A 917 -27.00 9.02 30.10
C ILE A 917 -28.06 9.12 31.21
N ALA A 918 -29.16 9.80 30.90
CA ALA A 918 -30.37 9.78 31.72
C ALA A 918 -31.42 8.93 31.00
N LEU A 919 -31.88 7.83 31.60
CA LEU A 919 -32.79 6.87 30.95
C LEU A 919 -34.05 6.62 31.77
N CYS A 920 -35.20 6.77 31.13
CA CYS A 920 -36.53 6.65 31.71
C CYS A 920 -37.33 5.52 31.06
N SER A 921 -38.22 4.89 31.84
CA SER A 921 -39.15 3.84 31.38
C SER A 921 -40.51 4.03 32.05
N ILE A 922 -41.50 4.55 31.32
CA ILE A 922 -42.85 4.85 31.82
C ILE A 922 -43.80 3.72 31.43
N ASN A 923 -44.54 3.17 32.41
CA ASN A 923 -45.72 2.35 32.14
C ASN A 923 -46.91 3.25 31.77
N LEU A 924 -47.53 3.05 30.61
CA LEU A 924 -48.55 3.98 30.08
C LEU A 924 -49.95 3.77 30.70
N ASP A 925 -50.24 2.62 31.30
CA ASP A 925 -51.50 2.39 32.03
C ASP A 925 -51.46 2.96 33.45
N THR A 926 -50.33 2.83 34.15
CA THR A 926 -50.20 3.22 35.57
C THR A 926 -49.51 4.57 35.79
N LEU A 927 -48.86 5.13 34.76
CA LEU A 927 -47.98 6.30 34.84
C LEU A 927 -46.83 6.16 35.87
N VAL A 928 -46.49 4.92 36.25
CA VAL A 928 -45.30 4.63 37.06
C VAL A 928 -44.07 4.75 36.16
N MET A 929 -43.21 5.70 36.50
CA MET A 929 -41.94 5.94 35.83
C MET A 929 -40.80 5.30 36.61
N GLN A 930 -39.92 4.64 35.87
CA GLN A 930 -38.64 4.13 36.35
C GLN A 930 -37.51 4.93 35.73
N PHE A 931 -36.47 5.24 36.50
CA PHE A 931 -35.29 5.99 36.09
C PHE A 931 -34.01 5.31 36.57
N ALA A 932 -32.99 5.33 35.73
CA ALA A 932 -31.59 5.17 36.11
C ALA A 932 -30.74 6.13 35.28
N GLY A 933 -29.58 6.54 35.79
CA GLY A 933 -28.70 7.45 35.05
C GLY A 933 -27.23 7.27 35.39
N ALA A 934 -26.38 7.43 34.38
CA ALA A 934 -24.93 7.53 34.49
C ALA A 934 -24.55 9.02 34.43
N ASN A 935 -24.05 9.54 35.55
CA ASN A 935 -23.73 10.96 35.85
C ASN A 935 -24.88 11.98 35.73
N ASN A 936 -25.69 11.92 34.66
CA ASN A 936 -26.73 12.88 34.30
C ASN A 936 -28.03 12.68 35.11
N PRO A 937 -28.69 13.77 35.56
CA PRO A 937 -29.93 13.71 36.34
C PRO A 937 -31.18 13.76 35.45
N LEU A 938 -32.33 13.42 36.04
CA LEU A 938 -33.66 13.76 35.55
C LEU A 938 -34.27 14.87 36.42
N TYR A 939 -34.86 15.90 35.81
CA TYR A 939 -35.68 16.89 36.50
C TYR A 939 -37.17 16.68 36.21
N ILE A 940 -38.01 16.78 37.24
CA ILE A 940 -39.47 16.69 37.16
C ILE A 940 -40.05 17.98 37.74
N VAL A 941 -40.93 18.65 37.01
CA VAL A 941 -41.69 19.83 37.50
C VAL A 941 -43.16 19.46 37.59
N GLY A 942 -43.70 19.48 38.81
CA GLY A 942 -45.05 19.00 39.13
C GLY A 942 -46.16 20.02 38.84
N SER A 943 -47.34 19.52 38.46
CA SER A 943 -48.50 20.33 38.06
C SER A 943 -49.32 20.96 39.19
N LYS A 944 -49.22 20.45 40.42
CA LYS A 944 -50.01 20.92 41.57
C LYS A 944 -49.14 21.71 42.56
N GLN A 945 -49.71 22.79 43.10
CA GLN A 945 -49.35 23.23 44.45
C GLN A 945 -49.70 22.10 45.44
N SER A 946 -48.72 21.63 46.21
CA SER A 946 -48.99 20.83 47.40
C SER A 946 -48.11 21.25 48.56
N ALA A 947 -48.69 21.16 49.75
CA ALA A 947 -48.12 21.70 50.97
C ALA A 947 -46.88 20.92 51.42
N VAL A 948 -46.05 21.61 52.20
CA VAL A 948 -44.84 21.07 52.84
C VAL A 948 -45.17 19.88 53.73
N SER A 949 -44.93 18.65 53.24
CA SER A 949 -44.75 17.46 54.08
C SER A 949 -44.21 16.24 53.32
N SER A 950 -42.89 16.04 53.31
CA SER A 950 -42.24 14.74 53.56
C SER A 950 -40.73 14.85 53.31
N GLU A 951 -39.93 14.32 54.23
CA GLU A 951 -38.47 14.33 54.15
C GLU A 951 -37.98 13.40 53.02
N GLY A 952 -37.36 13.97 51.99
CA GLY A 952 -36.71 13.27 50.89
C GLY A 952 -35.56 14.10 50.34
N PRO A 953 -34.44 13.48 49.91
CA PRO A 953 -33.22 14.21 49.60
C PRO A 953 -33.40 15.16 48.40
N ASP A 954 -33.05 16.44 48.63
CA ASP A 954 -33.01 17.54 47.66
C ASP A 954 -34.35 18.08 47.11
N CYS A 955 -35.35 18.21 47.98
CA CYS A 955 -36.50 19.08 47.72
C CYS A 955 -36.12 20.58 47.84
N LEU A 956 -36.38 21.38 46.80
CA LEU A 956 -36.22 22.84 46.80
C LEU A 956 -37.56 23.53 46.49
N LEU A 957 -37.96 24.51 47.30
CA LEU A 957 -39.25 25.24 47.22
C LEU A 957 -39.04 26.74 47.55
N PRO A 958 -39.92 27.67 47.10
CA PRO A 958 -40.44 27.78 45.73
C PRO A 958 -40.61 29.26 45.25
N THR A 959 -40.76 29.48 43.93
CA THR A 959 -41.68 30.53 43.44
C THR A 959 -43.10 29.96 43.49
N ALA A 960 -44.08 30.76 43.93
CA ALA A 960 -45.28 30.32 44.67
C ALA A 960 -46.23 29.26 44.06
N HIS A 961 -45.96 28.63 42.91
CA HIS A 961 -46.94 27.80 42.18
C HIS A 961 -46.46 26.41 41.71
N CYS A 962 -45.16 26.07 41.70
CA CYS A 962 -44.65 24.77 41.21
C CYS A 962 -43.53 24.18 42.09
N GLN A 963 -43.36 22.85 42.07
CA GLN A 963 -42.26 22.12 42.73
C GLN A 963 -41.36 21.43 41.68
N LEU A 964 -40.03 21.45 41.89
CA LEU A 964 -39.06 20.68 41.10
C LEU A 964 -38.45 19.55 41.93
N ILE A 965 -38.37 18.36 41.35
CA ILE A 965 -37.76 17.15 41.92
C ILE A 965 -36.55 16.76 41.04
N GLU A 966 -35.42 16.43 41.66
CA GLU A 966 -34.21 15.95 40.98
C GLU A 966 -33.97 14.47 41.31
N LEU A 967 -33.98 13.61 40.28
CA LEU A 967 -33.46 12.24 40.40
C LEU A 967 -32.03 12.21 39.85
N LYS A 968 -31.04 12.18 40.75
CA LYS A 968 -29.61 12.14 40.37
C LYS A 968 -29.24 10.81 39.71
N GLY A 969 -28.41 10.84 38.68
CA GLY A 969 -27.68 9.65 38.22
C GLY A 969 -26.60 9.21 39.19
N ASP A 970 -26.17 7.95 39.09
CA ASP A 970 -25.01 7.41 39.82
C ASP A 970 -23.73 8.01 39.24
N LYS A 971 -22.70 8.24 40.08
CA LYS A 971 -21.47 8.95 39.68
C LYS A 971 -20.42 8.04 39.05
N MET A 972 -20.79 7.48 37.91
CA MET A 972 -20.02 6.57 37.08
C MET A 972 -20.59 6.56 35.65
N PRO A 973 -19.74 6.55 34.60
CA PRO A 973 -20.18 6.54 33.20
C PRO A 973 -20.65 5.14 32.75
N ILE A 974 -21.21 5.09 31.54
CA ILE A 974 -21.33 3.88 30.73
C ILE A 974 -19.99 3.68 30.00
N GLY A 975 -19.14 2.84 30.57
CA GLY A 975 -17.78 2.56 30.12
C GLY A 975 -16.96 2.00 31.28
N TYR A 976 -15.68 1.71 31.05
CA TYR A 976 -14.78 1.23 32.09
C TYR A 976 -14.52 2.33 33.13
N TYR A 977 -14.86 2.08 34.39
CA TYR A 977 -14.62 2.98 35.51
C TYR A 977 -13.91 2.24 36.66
N GLU A 978 -13.24 2.98 37.55
CA GLU A 978 -12.50 2.38 38.68
C GLU A 978 -13.42 1.78 39.75
N ARG A 979 -14.72 2.11 39.70
CA ARG A 979 -15.77 1.55 40.55
C ARG A 979 -16.95 1.08 39.70
N MET A 980 -17.05 -0.23 39.50
CA MET A 980 -18.05 -0.88 38.63
C MET A 980 -19.24 -1.40 39.44
N GLU A 981 -19.86 -0.53 40.25
CA GLU A 981 -21.09 -0.87 40.96
C GLU A 981 -22.28 -0.95 39.97
N PRO A 982 -23.31 -1.78 40.21
CA PRO A 982 -24.53 -1.78 39.41
C PRO A 982 -25.30 -0.46 39.53
N PHE A 983 -25.95 -0.01 38.45
CA PHE A 983 -26.79 1.19 38.48
C PHE A 983 -28.00 1.07 39.41
N THR A 984 -28.40 2.18 40.02
CA THR A 984 -29.51 2.27 40.98
C THR A 984 -30.85 2.54 40.28
N LEU A 985 -31.80 1.61 40.39
CA LEU A 985 -33.18 1.86 39.95
C LEU A 985 -33.90 2.84 40.89
N LYS A 986 -34.53 3.87 40.32
CA LYS A 986 -35.42 4.80 41.02
C LYS A 986 -36.81 4.71 40.40
N THR A 987 -37.85 4.77 41.23
CA THR A 987 -39.25 4.69 40.79
C THR A 987 -40.03 5.89 41.32
N HIS A 988 -40.86 6.49 40.47
CA HIS A 988 -41.68 7.66 40.81
C HIS A 988 -43.05 7.55 40.13
N GLN A 989 -44.11 7.93 40.85
CA GLN A 989 -45.47 7.98 40.31
C GLN A 989 -45.68 9.34 39.65
N LEU A 990 -45.98 9.38 38.36
CA LEU A 990 -46.28 10.63 37.64
C LEU A 990 -47.77 10.96 37.76
N GLU A 991 -48.08 12.26 37.78
CA GLU A 991 -49.43 12.80 37.60
C GLU A 991 -49.59 13.46 36.21
N ARG A 992 -50.84 13.58 35.75
CA ARG A 992 -51.15 14.33 34.52
C ARG A 992 -50.86 15.81 34.75
N GLY A 993 -50.10 16.41 33.83
CA GLY A 993 -49.61 17.78 33.87
C GLY A 993 -48.13 17.90 34.25
N ASP A 994 -47.51 16.85 34.81
CA ASP A 994 -46.10 16.88 35.19
C ASP A 994 -45.19 16.99 33.96
N THR A 995 -44.06 17.68 34.10
CA THR A 995 -43.09 17.88 33.00
C THR A 995 -41.73 17.31 33.35
N LEU A 996 -41.20 16.45 32.48
CA LEU A 996 -39.89 15.79 32.57
C LEU A 996 -38.87 16.51 31.70
N TYR A 997 -37.66 16.71 32.21
CA TYR A 997 -36.53 17.29 31.46
C TYR A 997 -35.27 16.42 31.61
N LEU A 998 -34.71 16.01 30.47
CA LEU A 998 -33.45 15.29 30.34
C LEU A 998 -32.51 16.11 29.46
N PHE A 999 -31.22 16.17 29.79
CA PHE A 999 -30.25 17.03 29.08
C PHE A 999 -28.80 16.51 29.20
N SER A 1000 -27.96 16.84 28.20
CA SER A 1000 -26.49 16.73 28.24
C SER A 1000 -25.86 17.98 28.90
N ASP A 1001 -24.57 17.92 29.25
CA ASP A 1001 -23.98 18.95 30.09
C ASP A 1001 -23.68 20.28 29.35
N GLY A 1002 -23.55 20.28 28.02
CA GLY A 1002 -23.12 21.44 27.24
C GLY A 1002 -23.99 22.70 27.41
N TYR A 1003 -25.30 22.55 27.69
CA TYR A 1003 -26.15 23.70 28.02
C TYR A 1003 -25.72 24.37 29.33
N VAL A 1004 -25.41 23.58 30.37
CA VAL A 1004 -25.05 24.09 31.70
C VAL A 1004 -23.57 24.47 31.77
N ASP A 1005 -22.72 23.87 30.94
CA ASP A 1005 -21.31 24.18 30.87
C ASP A 1005 -20.96 25.39 29.98
N GLN A 1006 -21.87 25.83 29.10
CA GLN A 1006 -21.69 27.01 28.26
C GLN A 1006 -21.19 28.25 29.03
N PHE A 1007 -20.05 28.78 28.60
CA PHE A 1007 -19.52 30.06 29.07
C PHE A 1007 -20.26 31.25 28.48
N GLY A 1008 -20.54 32.26 29.30
CA GLY A 1008 -21.31 33.43 28.90
C GLY A 1008 -21.48 34.51 29.96
N GLY A 1009 -22.34 35.48 29.64
CA GLY A 1009 -22.66 36.65 30.45
C GLY A 1009 -21.51 37.64 30.63
N ASN A 1010 -21.79 38.76 31.32
CA ASN A 1010 -20.86 39.89 31.51
C ASN A 1010 -19.54 39.55 32.25
N GLN A 1011 -19.36 38.32 32.72
CA GLN A 1011 -18.14 37.86 33.40
C GLN A 1011 -17.57 36.54 32.83
N GLY A 1012 -18.08 36.03 31.69
CA GLY A 1012 -17.56 34.82 31.05
C GLY A 1012 -17.59 33.59 31.96
N LYS A 1013 -18.74 33.29 32.58
CA LYS A 1013 -18.91 32.18 33.53
C LYS A 1013 -19.77 31.07 32.93
N LYS A 1014 -19.62 29.83 33.40
CA LYS A 1014 -20.52 28.72 33.08
C LYS A 1014 -21.96 29.02 33.55
N PHE A 1015 -22.96 28.56 32.81
CA PHE A 1015 -24.38 28.75 33.14
C PHE A 1015 -24.78 28.04 34.44
N LYS A 1016 -24.32 26.80 34.63
CA LYS A 1016 -24.55 25.87 35.77
C LYS A 1016 -25.99 25.35 35.94
N ASN A 1017 -26.08 24.14 36.48
CA ASN A 1017 -27.33 23.44 36.83
C ASN A 1017 -28.32 24.30 37.67
N GLN A 1018 -27.86 25.11 38.61
CA GLN A 1018 -28.75 25.94 39.44
C GLN A 1018 -29.51 26.99 38.62
N SER A 1019 -28.86 27.58 37.61
CA SER A 1019 -29.48 28.56 36.71
C SER A 1019 -30.50 27.87 35.80
N LEU A 1020 -30.20 26.66 35.32
CA LEU A 1020 -31.13 25.85 34.52
C LEU A 1020 -32.38 25.47 35.33
N LYS A 1021 -32.24 24.98 36.57
CA LYS A 1021 -33.39 24.71 37.46
C LYS A 1021 -34.25 25.96 37.66
N THR A 1022 -33.62 27.13 37.83
CA THR A 1022 -34.33 28.41 38.02
C THR A 1022 -35.07 28.84 36.75
N LEU A 1023 -34.49 28.62 35.57
CA LEU A 1023 -35.11 28.85 34.27
C LEU A 1023 -36.32 27.93 34.04
N LEU A 1024 -36.15 26.62 34.23
CA LEU A 1024 -37.24 25.64 34.04
C LEU A 1024 -38.43 25.91 34.97
N LEU A 1025 -38.18 26.34 36.22
CA LEU A 1025 -39.22 26.75 37.15
C LEU A 1025 -39.93 28.06 36.76
N SER A 1026 -39.23 29.03 36.14
CA SER A 1026 -39.86 30.31 35.76
C SER A 1026 -40.70 30.20 34.49
N ILE A 1027 -40.41 29.22 33.63
CA ILE A 1027 -41.12 29.00 32.35
C ILE A 1027 -42.18 27.88 32.42
N SER A 1028 -42.28 27.16 33.54
CA SER A 1028 -43.10 25.94 33.67
C SER A 1028 -44.59 26.12 33.36
N ALA A 1029 -45.13 27.33 33.48
CA ALA A 1029 -46.52 27.65 33.19
C ALA A 1029 -46.81 27.86 31.68
N LEU A 1030 -45.77 27.97 30.84
CA LEU A 1030 -45.89 28.15 29.39
C LEU A 1030 -46.06 26.80 28.67
N SER A 1031 -46.56 26.81 27.44
CA SER A 1031 -46.57 25.61 26.61
C SER A 1031 -45.15 25.15 26.27
N LEU A 1032 -44.95 23.85 26.03
CA LEU A 1032 -43.60 23.32 25.75
C LEU A 1032 -42.92 23.94 24.51
N SER A 1033 -43.69 24.43 23.53
CA SER A 1033 -43.16 25.17 22.37
C SER A 1033 -42.59 26.54 22.76
N GLU A 1034 -43.29 27.26 23.66
CA GLU A 1034 -42.82 28.54 24.21
C GLU A 1034 -41.63 28.34 25.14
N GLN A 1035 -41.65 27.28 25.96
CA GLN A 1035 -40.52 26.91 26.81
C GLN A 1035 -39.27 26.62 25.98
N LYS A 1036 -39.36 25.79 24.93
CA LYS A 1036 -38.25 25.55 24.00
C LYS A 1036 -37.68 26.86 23.47
N SER A 1037 -38.53 27.73 22.92
CA SER A 1037 -38.13 29.02 22.34
C SER A 1037 -37.40 29.91 23.35
N LEU A 1038 -37.85 29.90 24.62
CA LEU A 1038 -37.25 30.70 25.69
C LEU A 1038 -35.93 30.09 26.22
N ILE A 1039 -35.80 28.76 26.24
CA ILE A 1039 -34.53 28.07 26.52
C ILE A 1039 -33.50 28.39 25.43
N GLU A 1040 -33.84 28.21 24.15
CA GLU A 1040 -32.96 28.52 23.03
C GLU A 1040 -32.52 30.00 23.02
N LYS A 1041 -33.46 30.93 23.27
CA LYS A 1041 -33.17 32.36 23.41
C LYS A 1041 -32.23 32.65 24.59
N THR A 1042 -32.50 32.08 25.76
CA THR A 1042 -31.67 32.29 26.97
C THR A 1042 -30.24 31.81 26.74
N HIS A 1043 -30.05 30.71 26.01
CA HIS A 1043 -28.73 30.22 25.63
C HIS A 1043 -27.98 31.20 24.72
N GLU A 1044 -28.60 31.70 23.66
CA GLU A 1044 -27.97 32.68 22.76
C GLU A 1044 -27.63 33.99 23.48
N GLU A 1045 -28.54 34.51 24.32
CA GLU A 1045 -28.30 35.72 25.12
C GLU A 1045 -27.20 35.52 26.17
N TRP A 1046 -27.08 34.33 26.76
CA TRP A 1046 -25.99 34.00 27.68
C TRP A 1046 -24.65 33.93 26.96
N LYS A 1047 -24.58 33.15 25.88
CA LYS A 1047 -23.37 32.93 25.08
C LYS A 1047 -22.84 34.23 24.45
N GLY A 1048 -23.73 35.07 23.93
CA GLY A 1048 -23.38 36.36 23.32
C GLY A 1048 -22.41 36.19 22.14
N VAL A 1049 -21.22 36.79 22.23
CA VAL A 1049 -20.16 36.71 21.20
C VAL A 1049 -19.23 35.50 21.35
N MET A 1050 -19.42 34.66 22.37
CA MET A 1050 -18.62 33.44 22.54
C MET A 1050 -19.14 32.35 21.60
N ASN A 1051 -18.28 31.36 21.31
CA ASN A 1051 -18.72 30.19 20.57
C ASN A 1051 -19.45 29.20 21.49
N GLN A 1052 -20.26 28.32 20.90
CA GLN A 1052 -20.69 27.10 21.56
C GLN A 1052 -19.44 26.28 21.90
N ILE A 1053 -19.41 25.63 23.06
CA ILE A 1053 -18.21 24.91 23.55
C ILE A 1053 -18.31 23.40 23.47
N ASP A 1054 -19.53 22.87 23.46
CA ASP A 1054 -19.83 21.44 23.44
C ASP A 1054 -21.18 21.19 22.75
N ASP A 1055 -21.52 19.93 22.52
CA ASP A 1055 -22.83 19.53 22.01
C ASP A 1055 -23.96 19.85 23.01
N ILE A 1056 -25.18 20.06 22.50
CA ILE A 1056 -26.34 20.38 23.36
C ILE A 1056 -27.56 19.59 22.94
N SER A 1057 -28.01 18.71 23.84
CA SER A 1057 -29.23 17.93 23.73
C SER A 1057 -30.12 18.13 24.94
N MET A 1058 -31.40 18.40 24.71
CA MET A 1058 -32.40 18.51 25.76
C MET A 1058 -33.77 18.03 25.27
N LEU A 1059 -34.41 17.19 26.08
CA LEU A 1059 -35.72 16.60 25.83
C LEU A 1059 -36.68 17.05 26.95
N GLY A 1060 -37.78 17.69 26.58
CA GLY A 1060 -38.89 18.04 27.46
C GLY A 1060 -40.13 17.23 27.11
N ILE A 1061 -40.80 16.61 28.09
CA ILE A 1061 -42.03 15.83 27.89
C ILE A 1061 -43.05 16.21 28.97
N LYS A 1062 -44.29 16.48 28.59
CA LYS A 1062 -45.38 16.71 29.53
C LYS A 1062 -46.35 15.53 29.53
N ILE A 1063 -46.72 15.05 30.72
CA ILE A 1063 -47.59 13.90 30.90
C ILE A 1063 -49.05 14.34 30.68
N SER A 1064 -49.69 13.82 29.64
CA SER A 1064 -51.07 14.17 29.24
C SER A 1064 -52.13 13.25 29.84
#